data_AF-E3MSK5-F1
#
_entry.id   AF-E3MSK5-F1
#
_cell.length_a   1.000
_cell.length_b   1.000
_cell.length_c   1.000
_cell.angle_alpha   90.00
_cell.angle_beta   90.00
_cell.angle_gamma   90.00
#
_symmetry.space_group_name_H-M   'P 1'
#
loop_
_entity.id
_entity.type
_entity.pdbx_description
1 polymer ?
#
loop_
_entity_poly.entity_id
_entity_poly.type
_entity_poly.pdbx_seq_one_letter_code
_entity_poly.pdbx_strand_id
1 'polypeptide(L)'
;MKVPSFTRFVVIITAIVSTSVPINAIESLDLSFVNKGFKNQNSSNVIDRLAATARVITAITLQNGLSDKSISVDDVIAELLNFEPQELKNLETVDKKAVENFLKKLEDFKFVDAVTADVAKALGNTYKFKEVWSQTGDTIKLPNDSEYKKLDNIKNLQVSDLDKLDFKLAMGVLNQSVLTETNVVEVKNHLNSITTKIESIKGNVDIDGLINILNQLKSLHFIAQVFTIYGEISEFNNIGKTTSDGLVQELGELKDLVAQSKSSSLDSLAKLVSSRYVHYPIDRMYTSGFINGYKDLNLLSVDEGNVWLFNSTTLRNMKGIYQLSQTTPRLKKLDEEWNKMVSLEMYKSIRDIASLQKSMLSITDVPSWADVEQFIKDVKDCAKATYPVSYVRDLKAISANTNILLKKMTTIRGALQSVEKLKTEYIPKLTTSAPTETIIKVKKLVMKLESDINVLSDGESIVNLDMKTSKSDQITDFKKLFSGNIIAFNCIRDIKSRFGDVTLSAMSLDKIREMKKDAQVTKNVKDTLAGVSTSLKSLGEIRSSFQALKFPPIDDNTIPNALKNVSKPFGETVTALVLGKNLMSKSSDFEMFVGNGYLVEGLVDARISDKFGKNWGDFVRTTENIKTLFTALTELIGKIDGSEKSKIEDVGSLFTNIPNLVDVDLLTDNRLNAVELFVKDEATPEQTKLLDDFQKSLLELSKLNLKFSRFQKSLNSMSDTINKLMGMMSGISSQVSAITIGAVVESEGSS
;
A
#
# COMPACT_ATOMS: atom_id res chain seq x y z
N MET A 1 9.44 -54.82 6.86
CA MET A 1 9.49 -53.35 6.90
C MET A 1 8.96 -52.81 5.57
N LYS A 2 7.77 -52.20 5.58
CA LYS A 2 7.18 -51.52 4.42
C LYS A 2 6.88 -50.08 4.82
N VAL A 3 7.45 -49.14 4.09
CA VAL A 3 7.25 -47.70 4.22
C VAL A 3 5.84 -47.34 3.73
N PRO A 4 4.99 -46.63 4.49
CA PRO A 4 3.73 -46.10 3.99
C PRO A 4 3.97 -44.80 3.19
N SER A 5 3.25 -44.65 2.07
CA SER A 5 3.51 -43.61 1.07
C SER A 5 3.14 -42.19 1.53
N PHE A 6 4.03 -41.25 1.21
CA PHE A 6 3.94 -39.79 1.39
C PHE A 6 2.67 -39.17 0.80
N THR A 7 2.03 -39.86 -0.16
CA THR A 7 0.82 -39.43 -0.85
C THR A 7 -0.42 -39.36 0.05
N ARG A 8 -0.51 -40.21 1.09
CA ARG A 8 -1.65 -40.18 2.03
C ARG A 8 -1.58 -39.02 3.03
N PHE A 9 -0.38 -38.54 3.37
CA PHE A 9 -0.22 -37.39 4.25
C PHE A 9 -0.55 -36.06 3.55
N VAL A 10 -0.21 -35.94 2.26
CA VAL A 10 -0.56 -34.74 1.48
C VAL A 10 -2.08 -34.66 1.25
N VAL A 11 -2.74 -35.78 0.95
CA VAL A 11 -4.21 -35.79 0.73
C VAL A 11 -5.00 -35.51 2.02
N ILE A 12 -4.51 -35.93 3.20
CA ILE A 12 -5.18 -35.65 4.48
C ILE A 12 -4.96 -34.19 4.92
N ILE A 13 -3.79 -33.59 4.65
CA ILE A 13 -3.58 -32.16 4.93
C ILE A 13 -4.38 -31.28 3.97
N THR A 14 -4.53 -31.65 2.69
CA THR A 14 -5.41 -30.90 1.77
C THR A 14 -6.90 -31.09 2.09
N ALA A 15 -7.31 -32.25 2.62
CA ALA A 15 -8.70 -32.52 3.03
C ALA A 15 -9.08 -31.85 4.37
N ILE A 16 -8.13 -31.66 5.30
CA ILE A 16 -8.39 -30.98 6.58
C ILE A 16 -8.34 -29.45 6.46
N VAL A 17 -7.60 -28.91 5.47
CA VAL A 17 -7.60 -27.46 5.18
C VAL A 17 -8.85 -27.02 4.38
N SER A 18 -9.60 -27.95 3.77
CA SER A 18 -10.74 -27.63 2.89
C SER A 18 -12.13 -27.68 3.56
N THR A 19 -12.24 -27.93 4.87
CA THR A 19 -13.55 -28.03 5.56
C THR A 19 -13.80 -26.96 6.64
N SER A 20 -12.93 -25.97 6.81
CA SER A 20 -13.11 -24.94 7.86
C SER A 20 -12.43 -23.60 7.51
N VAL A 21 -12.55 -23.19 6.26
CA VAL A 21 -12.39 -21.78 5.87
C VAL A 21 -13.72 -21.38 5.21
N PRO A 22 -14.44 -20.37 5.73
CA PRO A 22 -15.58 -19.81 5.00
C PRO A 22 -15.11 -19.38 3.61
N ILE A 23 -15.75 -19.92 2.58
CA ILE A 23 -15.44 -19.71 1.15
C ILE A 23 -15.71 -18.25 0.70
N ASN A 24 -16.10 -17.37 1.64
CA ASN A 24 -16.54 -15.98 1.44
C ASN A 24 -15.39 -15.00 1.09
N ALA A 25 -14.14 -15.46 0.98
CA ALA A 25 -12.96 -14.60 0.86
C ALA A 25 -12.35 -14.51 -0.56
N ILE A 26 -12.93 -15.09 -1.61
CA ILE A 26 -12.17 -15.27 -2.88
C ILE A 26 -12.43 -14.17 -3.92
N GLU A 27 -13.59 -13.49 -4.00
CA GLU A 27 -13.80 -12.47 -5.04
C GLU A 27 -14.47 -11.18 -4.59
N SER A 28 -13.66 -10.26 -4.10
CA SER A 28 -13.97 -8.82 -4.09
C SER A 28 -13.03 -8.02 -5.01
N LEU A 29 -11.93 -8.64 -5.42
CA LEU A 29 -10.99 -8.21 -6.43
C LEU A 29 -10.78 -9.40 -7.37
N ASP A 30 -11.12 -9.25 -8.65
CA ASP A 30 -10.89 -10.27 -9.68
C ASP A 30 -9.72 -9.83 -10.56
N LEU A 31 -8.57 -10.48 -10.36
CA LEU A 31 -7.34 -10.32 -11.14
C LEU A 31 -7.13 -11.51 -12.09
N SER A 32 -8.16 -12.31 -12.37
CA SER A 32 -8.04 -13.48 -13.23
C SER A 32 -7.53 -13.15 -14.64
N PHE A 33 -7.73 -11.91 -15.11
CA PHE A 33 -7.21 -11.39 -16.39
C PHE A 33 -5.68 -11.37 -16.45
N VAL A 34 -4.98 -11.22 -15.32
CA VAL A 34 -3.51 -11.20 -15.22
C VAL A 34 -2.91 -12.51 -15.74
N ASN A 35 -3.62 -13.63 -15.56
CA ASN A 35 -3.19 -14.93 -16.06
C ASN A 35 -3.18 -15.05 -17.60
N LYS A 36 -3.88 -14.17 -18.34
CA LYS A 36 -3.94 -14.21 -19.82
C LYS A 36 -2.73 -13.51 -20.48
N GLY A 37 -2.14 -12.49 -19.84
CA GLY A 37 -1.02 -11.72 -20.42
C GLY A 37 0.38 -12.25 -20.08
N PHE A 38 0.51 -13.03 -18.99
CA PHE A 38 1.83 -13.38 -18.44
C PHE A 38 2.27 -14.83 -18.67
N LYS A 39 1.35 -15.76 -18.98
CA LYS A 39 1.72 -17.17 -19.22
C LYS A 39 2.37 -17.43 -20.58
N ASN A 40 2.51 -16.42 -21.42
CA ASN A 40 3.36 -16.52 -22.60
C ASN A 40 4.82 -16.40 -22.18
N GLN A 41 5.60 -17.49 -22.36
CA GLN A 41 7.05 -17.52 -22.09
C GLN A 41 7.81 -16.38 -22.80
N ASN A 42 7.24 -15.84 -23.87
CA ASN A 42 7.82 -14.83 -24.74
C ASN A 42 8.06 -13.48 -24.04
N SER A 43 7.07 -12.90 -23.35
CA SER A 43 7.20 -11.61 -22.67
C SER A 43 8.18 -11.68 -21.49
N SER A 44 8.15 -12.79 -20.74
CA SER A 44 9.12 -13.07 -19.68
C SER A 44 10.56 -13.06 -20.20
N ASN A 45 10.81 -13.73 -21.34
CA ASN A 45 12.15 -13.80 -21.93
C ASN A 45 12.67 -12.42 -22.37
N VAL A 46 11.80 -11.55 -22.89
CA VAL A 46 12.18 -10.18 -23.26
C VAL A 46 12.54 -9.35 -22.03
N ILE A 47 11.72 -9.41 -20.97
CA ILE A 47 12.01 -8.71 -19.71
C ILE A 47 13.35 -9.18 -19.13
N ASP A 48 13.61 -10.48 -19.14
CA ASP A 48 14.86 -11.05 -18.57
C ASP A 48 16.09 -10.60 -19.37
N ARG A 49 15.97 -10.48 -20.71
CA ARG A 49 17.02 -9.93 -21.58
C ARG A 49 17.24 -8.43 -21.35
N LEU A 50 16.16 -7.65 -21.18
CA LEU A 50 16.25 -6.24 -20.83
C LEU A 50 16.90 -6.04 -19.45
N ALA A 51 16.60 -6.91 -18.49
CA ALA A 51 17.21 -6.92 -17.16
C ALA A 51 18.72 -7.18 -17.24
N ALA A 52 19.16 -8.18 -18.01
CA ALA A 52 20.58 -8.42 -18.27
C ALA A 52 21.25 -7.19 -18.90
N THR A 53 20.58 -6.57 -19.87
CA THR A 53 21.07 -5.35 -20.54
C THR A 53 21.24 -4.18 -19.56
N ALA A 54 20.24 -3.95 -18.70
CA ALA A 54 20.29 -2.90 -17.69
C ALA A 54 21.44 -3.14 -16.70
N ARG A 55 21.65 -4.38 -16.26
CA ARG A 55 22.77 -4.76 -15.38
C ARG A 55 24.12 -4.47 -16.02
N VAL A 56 24.32 -4.83 -17.28
CA VAL A 56 25.59 -4.58 -17.99
C VAL A 56 25.84 -3.09 -18.16
N ILE A 57 24.86 -2.31 -18.65
CA ILE A 57 24.99 -0.84 -18.81
C ILE A 57 25.31 -0.17 -17.48
N THR A 58 24.62 -0.60 -16.41
CA THR A 58 24.83 -0.09 -15.05
C THR A 58 26.23 -0.44 -14.55
N ALA A 59 26.70 -1.68 -14.75
CA ALA A 59 28.03 -2.11 -14.35
C ALA A 59 29.14 -1.30 -15.04
N ILE A 60 29.01 -1.04 -16.34
CA ILE A 60 29.97 -0.21 -17.09
C ILE A 60 29.98 1.23 -16.57
N THR A 61 28.79 1.80 -16.36
CA THR A 61 28.64 3.17 -15.84
C THR A 61 29.29 3.30 -14.45
N LEU A 62 29.08 2.31 -13.58
CA LEU A 62 29.69 2.26 -12.25
C LEU A 62 31.19 2.08 -12.31
N GLN A 63 31.69 1.16 -13.13
CA GLN A 63 33.12 0.96 -13.34
C GLN A 63 33.80 2.28 -13.73
N ASN A 64 33.24 3.01 -14.70
CA ASN A 64 33.78 4.31 -15.12
C ASN A 64 33.74 5.33 -13.99
N GLY A 65 32.57 5.50 -13.37
CA GLY A 65 32.36 6.51 -12.35
C GLY A 65 33.14 6.26 -11.06
N LEU A 66 33.44 5.00 -10.73
CA LEU A 66 34.29 4.64 -9.61
C LEU A 66 35.78 4.87 -9.94
N SER A 67 36.20 4.60 -11.19
CA SER A 67 37.56 4.83 -11.65
C SER A 67 37.93 6.31 -11.70
N ASP A 68 37.04 7.17 -12.22
CA ASP A 68 37.26 8.62 -12.32
C ASP A 68 36.83 9.41 -11.07
N LYS A 69 36.24 8.71 -10.09
CA LYS A 69 35.71 9.26 -8.83
C LYS A 69 34.52 10.20 -8.99
N SER A 70 33.84 10.18 -10.14
CA SER A 70 32.59 10.93 -10.35
C SER A 70 31.39 10.31 -9.63
N ILE A 71 31.48 9.04 -9.23
CA ILE A 71 30.47 8.33 -8.41
C ILE A 71 31.04 8.03 -7.03
N SER A 72 30.28 8.39 -5.98
CA SER A 72 30.62 8.10 -4.59
C SER A 72 30.49 6.60 -4.28
N VAL A 73 31.51 6.02 -3.65
CA VAL A 73 31.48 4.63 -3.16
C VAL A 73 30.36 4.45 -2.12
N ASP A 74 30.13 5.44 -1.26
CA ASP A 74 29.09 5.36 -0.22
C ASP A 74 27.68 5.31 -0.82
N ASP A 75 27.44 6.08 -1.87
CA ASP A 75 26.14 6.08 -2.56
C ASP A 75 25.87 4.71 -3.20
N VAL A 76 26.90 4.13 -3.83
CA VAL A 76 26.82 2.79 -4.43
C VAL A 76 26.58 1.72 -3.37
N ILE A 77 27.28 1.77 -2.23
CA ILE A 77 27.07 0.83 -1.12
C ILE A 77 25.63 0.92 -0.61
N ALA A 78 25.12 2.13 -0.36
CA ALA A 78 23.77 2.33 0.13
C ALA A 78 22.72 1.79 -0.86
N GLU A 79 22.81 2.17 -2.13
CA GLU A 79 21.87 1.71 -3.14
C GLU A 79 21.94 0.17 -3.30
N LEU A 80 23.12 -0.44 -3.33
CA LEU A 80 23.26 -1.90 -3.42
C LEU A 80 22.70 -2.64 -2.20
N LEU A 81 22.67 -2.00 -1.03
CA LEU A 81 21.99 -2.50 0.17
C LEU A 81 20.49 -2.17 0.19
N ASN A 82 19.92 -1.66 -0.91
CA ASN A 82 18.52 -1.21 -0.96
C ASN A 82 18.21 -0.16 0.14
N PHE A 83 19.13 0.77 0.37
CA PHE A 83 18.99 1.82 1.38
C PHE A 83 19.33 3.19 0.78
N GLU A 84 18.78 4.26 1.36
CA GLU A 84 19.03 5.61 0.85
C GLU A 84 20.44 6.09 1.23
N PRO A 85 21.22 6.66 0.27
CA PRO A 85 22.57 7.15 0.55
C PRO A 85 22.67 8.11 1.74
N GLN A 86 21.76 9.09 1.79
CA GLN A 86 21.76 10.07 2.86
C GLN A 86 21.43 9.43 4.22
N GLU A 87 20.56 8.42 4.24
CA GLU A 87 20.19 7.73 5.48
C GLU A 87 21.30 6.82 5.98
N LEU A 88 22.08 6.19 5.10
CA LEU A 88 23.27 5.44 5.50
C LEU A 88 24.28 6.36 6.21
N LYS A 89 24.51 7.55 5.65
CA LYS A 89 25.38 8.55 6.25
C LYS A 89 24.85 9.02 7.60
N ASN A 90 23.55 9.29 7.70
CA ASN A 90 22.93 9.69 8.95
C ASN A 90 23.10 8.60 10.03
N LEU A 91 22.89 7.32 9.68
CA LEU A 91 23.10 6.18 10.58
C LEU A 91 24.51 6.11 11.17
N GLU A 92 25.55 6.37 10.37
CA GLU A 92 26.95 6.40 10.85
C GLU A 92 27.21 7.52 11.86
N THR A 93 26.39 8.58 11.84
CA THR A 93 26.53 9.76 12.70
C THR A 93 25.53 9.81 13.86
N VAL A 94 24.67 8.78 14.02
CA VAL A 94 23.69 8.75 15.11
C VAL A 94 24.40 8.80 16.46
N ASP A 95 24.03 9.80 17.29
CA ASP A 95 24.49 9.86 18.67
C ASP A 95 23.75 8.81 19.50
N LYS A 96 24.38 7.64 19.61
CA LYS A 96 23.89 6.52 20.40
C LYS A 96 23.57 6.92 21.85
N LYS A 97 24.40 7.77 22.47
CA LYS A 97 24.21 8.19 23.87
C LYS A 97 23.00 9.11 24.00
N ALA A 98 22.79 10.01 23.06
CA ALA A 98 21.60 10.86 23.04
C ALA A 98 20.32 10.02 22.91
N VAL A 99 20.31 9.02 22.02
CA VAL A 99 19.17 8.09 21.88
C VAL A 99 18.94 7.29 23.15
N GLU A 100 19.98 6.71 23.76
CA GLU A 100 19.86 5.96 25.01
C GLU A 100 19.34 6.82 26.17
N ASN A 101 19.79 8.07 26.27
CA ASN A 101 19.30 9.03 27.26
C ASN A 101 17.82 9.37 27.05
N PHE A 102 17.40 9.58 25.80
CA PHE A 102 16.00 9.80 25.45
C PHE A 102 15.13 8.61 25.85
N LEU A 103 15.54 7.38 25.51
CA LEU A 103 14.83 6.15 25.87
C LEU A 103 14.75 5.96 27.39
N LYS A 104 15.83 6.28 28.12
CA LYS A 104 15.83 6.22 29.58
C LYS A 104 14.85 7.22 30.18
N LYS A 105 14.81 8.46 29.69
CA LYS A 105 13.83 9.46 30.15
C LYS A 105 12.39 9.05 29.85
N LEU A 106 12.15 8.39 28.72
CA LEU A 106 10.86 7.81 28.39
C LEU A 106 10.45 6.70 29.37
N GLU A 107 11.38 5.81 29.74
CA GLU A 107 11.17 4.77 30.76
C GLU A 107 10.86 5.37 32.13
N ASP A 108 11.59 6.42 32.52
CA ASP A 108 11.46 7.11 33.81
C ASP A 108 10.23 8.04 33.90
N PHE A 109 9.52 8.28 32.78
CA PHE A 109 8.39 9.21 32.70
C PHE A 109 7.24 8.85 33.67
N LYS A 110 6.76 9.80 34.47
CA LYS A 110 5.73 9.53 35.50
C LYS A 110 4.38 10.13 35.10
N PHE A 111 3.32 9.34 35.25
CA PHE A 111 1.93 9.78 35.09
C PHE A 111 1.26 9.92 36.46
N VAL A 112 0.28 10.83 36.55
CA VAL A 112 -0.40 11.14 37.81
C VAL A 112 -1.64 10.28 38.01
N ASP A 113 -2.61 10.31 37.08
CA ASP A 113 -3.84 9.51 37.16
C ASP A 113 -4.57 9.33 35.81
N ALA A 114 -5.71 8.63 35.84
CA ALA A 114 -6.55 8.35 34.68
C ALA A 114 -7.43 9.53 34.22
N VAL A 115 -7.85 10.42 35.13
CA VAL A 115 -8.71 11.57 34.79
C VAL A 115 -7.95 12.59 33.95
N THR A 116 -6.65 12.74 34.25
CA THR A 116 -5.70 13.53 33.46
C THR A 116 -5.57 13.00 32.03
N ALA A 117 -5.76 11.68 31.82
CA ALA A 117 -5.67 11.05 30.51
C ALA A 117 -6.82 11.45 29.59
N ASP A 118 -8.05 11.55 30.09
CA ASP A 118 -9.22 11.90 29.27
C ASP A 118 -9.13 13.34 28.74
N VAL A 119 -8.72 14.30 29.58
CA VAL A 119 -8.50 15.69 29.15
C VAL A 119 -7.36 15.79 28.15
N ALA A 120 -6.22 15.12 28.40
CA ALA A 120 -5.10 15.09 27.47
C ALA A 120 -5.51 14.48 26.11
N LYS A 121 -6.32 13.42 26.13
CA LYS A 121 -6.84 12.80 24.91
C LYS A 121 -7.77 13.72 24.13
N ALA A 122 -8.69 14.42 24.80
CA ALA A 122 -9.57 15.40 24.15
C ALA A 122 -8.77 16.58 23.54
N LEU A 123 -7.76 17.09 24.25
CA LEU A 123 -6.83 18.09 23.72
C LEU A 123 -6.10 17.56 22.48
N GLY A 124 -5.55 16.35 22.55
CA GLY A 124 -4.85 15.74 21.42
C GLY A 124 -5.76 15.48 20.21
N ASN A 125 -6.99 14.98 20.43
CA ASN A 125 -7.97 14.75 19.39
C ASN A 125 -8.39 16.05 18.68
N THR A 126 -8.24 17.21 19.32
CA THR A 126 -8.47 18.51 18.67
C THR A 126 -7.50 18.74 17.49
N TYR A 127 -6.27 18.21 17.53
CA TYR A 127 -5.37 18.23 16.36
C TYR A 127 -5.97 17.48 15.18
N LYS A 128 -6.43 16.24 15.44
CA LYS A 128 -7.05 15.39 14.44
C LYS A 128 -8.35 16.02 13.89
N PHE A 129 -9.15 16.63 14.75
CA PHE A 129 -10.33 17.39 14.34
C PHE A 129 -9.97 18.42 13.27
N LYS A 130 -8.92 19.23 13.54
CA LYS A 130 -8.47 20.26 12.60
C LYS A 130 -7.98 19.66 11.29
N GLU A 131 -7.18 18.58 11.31
CA GLU A 131 -6.71 17.93 10.08
C GLU A 131 -7.87 17.43 9.22
N VAL A 132 -8.77 16.65 9.82
CA VAL A 132 -9.90 16.02 9.11
C VAL A 132 -10.84 17.09 8.56
N TRP A 133 -11.16 18.11 9.36
CA TRP A 133 -12.05 19.19 8.94
C TRP A 133 -11.41 20.09 7.87
N SER A 134 -10.10 20.33 7.93
CA SER A 134 -9.39 21.11 6.91
C SER A 134 -9.36 20.41 5.55
N GLN A 135 -9.28 19.08 5.53
CA GLN A 135 -9.27 18.30 4.29
C GLN A 135 -10.68 18.10 3.72
N THR A 136 -11.68 17.93 4.59
CA THR A 136 -13.02 17.51 4.19
C THR A 136 -14.00 18.68 4.12
N GLY A 137 -13.97 19.62 5.07
CA GLY A 137 -15.05 20.58 5.32
C GLY A 137 -15.51 21.37 4.11
N ASP A 138 -14.58 21.86 3.29
CA ASP A 138 -14.88 22.65 2.10
C ASP A 138 -15.24 21.79 0.87
N THR A 139 -14.87 20.51 0.88
CA THR A 139 -15.04 19.58 -0.26
C THR A 139 -16.28 18.70 -0.16
N ILE A 140 -17.07 18.82 0.93
CA ILE A 140 -18.31 18.05 1.14
C ILE A 140 -19.30 18.32 -0.01
N LYS A 141 -19.57 17.26 -0.79
CA LYS A 141 -20.58 17.18 -1.84
C LYS A 141 -21.51 16.00 -1.55
N LEU A 142 -22.65 16.29 -0.94
CA LEU A 142 -23.67 15.29 -0.62
C LEU A 142 -24.76 15.30 -1.69
N PRO A 143 -25.44 14.16 -1.93
CA PRO A 143 -26.51 14.06 -2.91
C PRO A 143 -27.70 14.97 -2.55
N ASN A 144 -28.47 15.37 -3.56
CA ASN A 144 -29.73 16.07 -3.31
C ASN A 144 -30.83 15.12 -2.81
N ASP A 145 -31.95 15.65 -2.30
CA ASP A 145 -33.03 14.86 -1.71
C ASP A 145 -33.61 13.80 -2.65
N SER A 146 -33.84 14.16 -3.91
CA SER A 146 -34.37 13.22 -4.90
C SER A 146 -33.37 12.10 -5.21
N GLU A 147 -32.07 12.41 -5.28
CA GLU A 147 -31.02 11.42 -5.48
C GLU A 147 -30.87 10.51 -4.26
N TYR A 148 -30.78 11.06 -3.06
CA TYR A 148 -30.58 10.30 -1.84
C TYR A 148 -31.72 9.31 -1.59
N LYS A 149 -32.98 9.74 -1.82
CA LYS A 149 -34.15 8.86 -1.68
C LYS A 149 -34.15 7.66 -2.63
N LYS A 150 -33.41 7.71 -3.75
CA LYS A 150 -33.25 6.53 -4.63
C LYS A 150 -32.58 5.37 -3.91
N LEU A 151 -31.81 5.60 -2.84
CA LEU A 151 -31.25 4.53 -2.01
C LEU A 151 -32.32 3.64 -1.38
N ASP A 152 -33.59 4.09 -1.28
CA ASP A 152 -34.66 3.20 -0.80
C ASP A 152 -34.95 2.05 -1.78
N ASN A 153 -34.58 2.22 -3.06
CA ASN A 153 -34.75 1.19 -4.09
C ASN A 153 -33.92 -0.07 -3.82
N ILE A 154 -32.95 -0.05 -2.89
CA ILE A 154 -32.24 -1.27 -2.48
C ILE A 154 -33.20 -2.35 -2.00
N LYS A 155 -34.35 -1.98 -1.42
CA LYS A 155 -35.38 -2.90 -0.94
C LYS A 155 -36.05 -3.70 -2.07
N ASN A 156 -35.91 -3.25 -3.31
CA ASN A 156 -36.48 -3.90 -4.49
C ASN A 156 -35.55 -4.98 -5.08
N LEU A 157 -34.33 -5.13 -4.56
CA LEU A 157 -33.40 -6.18 -4.99
C LEU A 157 -33.92 -7.57 -4.61
N GLN A 158 -33.76 -8.53 -5.52
CA GLN A 158 -34.25 -9.89 -5.37
C GLN A 158 -33.17 -10.81 -4.79
N VAL A 159 -32.93 -10.74 -3.48
CA VAL A 159 -31.81 -11.45 -2.82
C VAL A 159 -32.22 -12.65 -1.96
N SER A 160 -33.53 -12.92 -1.80
CA SER A 160 -34.10 -13.86 -0.81
C SER A 160 -33.85 -15.35 -1.07
N ASP A 161 -33.17 -15.71 -2.16
CA ASP A 161 -32.88 -17.11 -2.54
C ASP A 161 -31.42 -17.29 -3.01
N LEU A 162 -30.54 -16.33 -2.72
CA LEU A 162 -29.15 -16.42 -3.15
C LEU A 162 -28.38 -17.51 -2.40
N ASP A 163 -28.73 -17.74 -1.15
CA ASP A 163 -28.23 -18.82 -0.29
C ASP A 163 -28.59 -20.23 -0.81
N LYS A 164 -29.59 -20.34 -1.68
CA LYS A 164 -30.05 -21.61 -2.28
C LYS A 164 -29.34 -21.94 -3.59
N LEU A 165 -28.41 -21.10 -4.06
CA LEU A 165 -27.64 -21.38 -5.27
C LEU A 165 -26.62 -22.50 -5.01
N ASP A 166 -26.79 -23.62 -5.71
CA ASP A 166 -25.86 -24.73 -5.65
C ASP A 166 -24.82 -24.66 -6.78
N PHE A 167 -23.61 -24.24 -6.43
CA PHE A 167 -22.46 -24.19 -7.33
C PHE A 167 -21.75 -25.55 -7.46
N LYS A 168 -22.00 -26.50 -6.55
CA LYS A 168 -21.26 -27.78 -6.47
C LYS A 168 -21.53 -28.65 -7.68
N LEU A 169 -22.76 -28.65 -8.21
CA LEU A 169 -23.11 -29.45 -9.38
C LEU A 169 -22.37 -28.96 -10.64
N ALA A 170 -22.36 -27.65 -10.90
CA ALA A 170 -21.58 -27.07 -11.99
C ALA A 170 -20.07 -27.34 -11.82
N MET A 171 -19.55 -27.14 -10.61
CA MET A 171 -18.14 -27.37 -10.29
C MET A 171 -17.72 -28.84 -10.40
N GLY A 172 -18.59 -29.78 -10.00
CA GLY A 172 -18.37 -31.21 -10.10
C GLY A 172 -18.13 -31.66 -11.54
N VAL A 173 -18.91 -31.12 -12.48
CA VAL A 173 -18.73 -31.40 -13.92
C VAL A 173 -17.48 -30.70 -14.48
N LEU A 174 -17.24 -29.44 -14.11
CA LEU A 174 -16.08 -28.66 -14.57
C LEU A 174 -14.72 -29.17 -14.03
N ASN A 175 -14.73 -30.01 -13.00
CA ASN A 175 -13.53 -30.66 -12.47
C ASN A 175 -13.07 -31.87 -13.29
N GLN A 176 -13.86 -32.31 -14.28
CA GLN A 176 -13.50 -33.43 -15.14
C GLN A 176 -12.51 -32.98 -16.23
N SER A 177 -11.53 -33.83 -16.55
CA SER A 177 -10.47 -33.53 -17.52
C SER A 177 -10.96 -33.48 -18.98
N VAL A 178 -12.07 -34.15 -19.28
CA VAL A 178 -12.73 -34.17 -20.59
C VAL A 178 -14.25 -34.12 -20.37
N LEU A 179 -14.95 -33.29 -21.14
CA LEU A 179 -16.41 -33.19 -21.08
C LEU A 179 -17.04 -34.19 -22.07
N THR A 180 -17.84 -35.11 -21.55
CA THR A 180 -18.73 -35.95 -22.39
C THR A 180 -19.93 -35.13 -22.86
N GLU A 181 -20.70 -35.65 -23.83
CA GLU A 181 -21.91 -34.98 -24.32
C GLU A 181 -22.93 -34.75 -23.20
N THR A 182 -23.12 -35.74 -22.32
CA THR A 182 -23.94 -35.64 -21.10
C THR A 182 -23.44 -34.54 -20.16
N ASN A 183 -22.12 -34.48 -19.91
CA ASN A 183 -21.50 -33.45 -19.06
C ASN A 183 -21.73 -32.04 -19.62
N VAL A 184 -21.63 -31.86 -20.94
CA VAL A 184 -21.83 -30.56 -21.59
C VAL A 184 -23.28 -30.07 -21.40
N VAL A 185 -24.27 -30.95 -21.55
CA VAL A 185 -25.68 -30.59 -21.34
C VAL A 185 -25.93 -30.24 -19.87
N GLU A 186 -25.44 -31.07 -18.95
CA GLU A 186 -25.59 -30.89 -17.50
C GLU A 186 -24.97 -29.57 -17.02
N VAL A 187 -23.71 -29.30 -17.35
CA VAL A 187 -23.03 -28.07 -16.93
C VAL A 187 -23.71 -26.84 -17.51
N LYS A 188 -24.16 -26.86 -18.77
CA LYS A 188 -24.89 -25.72 -19.36
C LYS A 188 -26.19 -25.46 -18.63
N ASN A 189 -26.93 -26.50 -18.25
CA ASN A 189 -28.18 -26.35 -17.51
C ASN A 189 -27.93 -25.73 -16.12
N HIS A 190 -26.92 -26.20 -15.39
CA HIS A 190 -26.57 -25.62 -14.08
C HIS A 190 -26.09 -24.16 -14.22
N LEU A 191 -25.22 -23.86 -15.18
CA LEU A 191 -24.75 -22.49 -15.42
C LEU A 191 -25.90 -21.56 -15.84
N ASN A 192 -26.81 -22.01 -16.70
CA ASN A 192 -27.99 -21.22 -17.07
C ASN A 192 -28.91 -20.96 -15.87
N SER A 193 -29.08 -21.93 -14.98
CA SER A 193 -29.83 -21.75 -13.73
C SER A 193 -29.17 -20.72 -12.81
N ILE A 194 -27.86 -20.84 -12.57
CA ILE A 194 -27.08 -19.91 -11.75
C ILE A 194 -27.17 -18.50 -12.33
N THR A 195 -26.87 -18.34 -13.62
CA THR A 195 -26.85 -17.04 -14.29
C THR A 195 -28.22 -16.36 -14.28
N THR A 196 -29.30 -17.10 -14.55
CA THR A 196 -30.68 -16.56 -14.51
C THR A 196 -31.03 -16.03 -13.13
N LYS A 197 -30.66 -16.75 -12.06
CA LYS A 197 -30.96 -16.32 -10.70
C LYS A 197 -30.16 -15.08 -10.30
N ILE A 198 -28.88 -15.01 -10.69
CA ILE A 198 -28.04 -13.84 -10.41
C ILE A 198 -28.49 -12.61 -11.20
N GLU A 199 -28.90 -12.76 -12.47
CA GLU A 199 -29.50 -11.67 -13.25
C GLU A 199 -30.77 -11.12 -12.59
N SER A 200 -31.57 -11.99 -11.96
CA SER A 200 -32.80 -11.58 -11.30
C SER A 200 -32.56 -10.67 -10.09
N ILE A 201 -31.37 -10.69 -9.47
CA ILE A 201 -31.01 -9.86 -8.30
C ILE A 201 -31.33 -8.39 -8.54
N LYS A 202 -30.92 -7.87 -9.70
CA LYS A 202 -31.06 -6.45 -10.05
C LYS A 202 -32.53 -6.05 -10.12
N GLY A 203 -33.40 -6.91 -10.64
CA GLY A 203 -34.75 -6.53 -11.05
C GLY A 203 -34.72 -5.25 -11.91
N ASN A 204 -35.44 -4.23 -11.47
CA ASN A 204 -35.48 -2.90 -12.10
C ASN A 204 -34.57 -1.85 -11.43
N VAL A 205 -33.68 -2.27 -10.52
CA VAL A 205 -32.83 -1.36 -9.74
C VAL A 205 -31.64 -0.90 -10.57
N ASP A 206 -31.35 0.41 -10.57
CA ASP A 206 -30.16 0.98 -11.21
C ASP A 206 -28.92 0.85 -10.31
N ILE A 207 -28.20 -0.27 -10.43
CA ILE A 207 -27.02 -0.57 -9.59
C ILE A 207 -25.94 0.50 -9.70
N ASP A 208 -25.58 0.94 -10.91
CA ASP A 208 -24.54 1.95 -11.10
C ASP A 208 -24.96 3.33 -10.59
N GLY A 209 -26.23 3.71 -10.77
CA GLY A 209 -26.79 4.91 -10.18
C GLY A 209 -26.70 4.92 -8.65
N LEU A 210 -27.02 3.80 -7.99
CA LEU A 210 -26.91 3.67 -6.53
C LEU A 210 -25.46 3.72 -6.06
N ILE A 211 -24.53 3.05 -6.75
CA ILE A 211 -23.09 3.12 -6.47
C ILE A 211 -22.60 4.57 -6.55
N ASN A 212 -23.03 5.32 -7.55
CA ASN A 212 -22.65 6.73 -7.70
C ASN A 212 -23.15 7.59 -6.54
N ILE A 213 -24.37 7.35 -6.03
CA ILE A 213 -24.88 8.04 -4.84
C ILE A 213 -24.06 7.67 -3.61
N LEU A 214 -23.79 6.37 -3.37
CA LEU A 214 -22.98 5.90 -2.24
C LEU A 214 -21.56 6.50 -2.26
N ASN A 215 -20.97 6.67 -3.44
CA ASN A 215 -19.67 7.32 -3.58
C ASN A 215 -19.67 8.78 -3.12
N GLN A 216 -20.79 9.52 -3.29
CA GLN A 216 -20.93 10.88 -2.77
C GLN A 216 -21.02 10.91 -1.23
N LEU A 217 -21.43 9.81 -0.61
CA LEU A 217 -21.56 9.68 0.84
C LEU A 217 -20.26 9.29 1.54
N LYS A 218 -19.17 8.99 0.81
CA LYS A 218 -17.86 8.60 1.38
C LYS A 218 -17.35 9.62 2.41
N SER A 219 -17.63 10.91 2.24
CA SER A 219 -17.21 11.95 3.18
C SER A 219 -17.93 11.91 4.53
N LEU A 220 -19.03 11.16 4.67
CA LEU A 220 -19.79 11.07 5.92
C LEU A 220 -18.98 10.45 7.06
N HIS A 221 -18.04 9.54 6.77
CA HIS A 221 -17.16 8.98 7.80
C HIS A 221 -16.34 10.08 8.48
N PHE A 222 -15.73 10.96 7.69
CA PHE A 222 -14.94 12.07 8.20
C PHE A 222 -15.80 13.07 8.96
N ILE A 223 -17.02 13.37 8.46
CA ILE A 223 -17.99 14.22 9.14
C ILE A 223 -18.37 13.63 10.51
N ALA A 224 -18.72 12.34 10.55
CA ALA A 224 -19.08 11.64 11.77
C ALA A 224 -17.92 11.62 12.78
N GLN A 225 -16.69 11.50 12.30
CA GLN A 225 -15.48 11.59 13.12
C GLN A 225 -15.28 12.99 13.72
N VAL A 226 -15.48 14.05 12.92
CA VAL A 226 -15.43 15.45 13.39
C VAL A 226 -16.48 15.70 14.47
N PHE A 227 -17.72 15.25 14.27
CA PHE A 227 -18.75 15.33 15.30
C PHE A 227 -18.38 14.54 16.57
N THR A 228 -17.84 13.33 16.42
CA THR A 228 -17.43 12.51 17.57
C THR A 228 -16.42 13.26 18.43
N ILE A 229 -15.39 13.82 17.80
CA ILE A 229 -14.36 14.60 18.52
C ILE A 229 -14.95 15.88 19.10
N TYR A 230 -15.85 16.56 18.38
CA TYR A 230 -16.54 17.74 18.92
C TYR A 230 -17.35 17.41 20.18
N GLY A 231 -17.91 16.20 20.28
CA GLY A 231 -18.57 15.72 21.49
C GLY A 231 -17.63 15.63 22.70
N GLU A 232 -16.35 15.35 22.49
CA GLU A 232 -15.34 15.24 23.55
C GLU A 232 -14.96 16.62 24.16
N ILE A 233 -15.38 17.73 23.56
CA ILE A 233 -15.18 19.08 24.13
C ILE A 233 -15.88 19.22 25.49
N SER A 234 -16.86 18.35 25.81
CA SER A 234 -17.47 18.30 27.14
C SER A 234 -16.45 18.00 28.25
N GLU A 235 -15.36 17.30 27.95
CA GLU A 235 -14.27 17.01 28.90
C GLU A 235 -13.58 18.28 29.39
N PHE A 236 -13.72 19.39 28.67
CA PHE A 236 -13.17 20.67 29.11
C PHE A 236 -14.05 21.35 30.17
N ASN A 237 -15.26 20.87 30.43
CA ASN A 237 -16.15 21.45 31.42
C ASN A 237 -15.73 21.05 32.84
N ASN A 238 -15.60 22.04 33.72
CA ASN A 238 -15.32 21.84 35.14
C ASN A 238 -14.03 21.03 35.42
N ILE A 239 -12.94 21.35 34.72
CA ILE A 239 -11.62 20.78 35.04
C ILE A 239 -11.27 21.17 36.49
N GLY A 240 -11.25 20.16 37.36
CA GLY A 240 -10.94 20.35 38.78
C GLY A 240 -9.45 20.59 39.00
N LYS A 241 -9.13 21.14 40.18
CA LYS A 241 -7.75 21.45 40.57
C LYS A 241 -6.81 20.25 40.50
N THR A 242 -7.28 19.06 40.89
CA THR A 242 -6.48 17.82 40.82
C THR A 242 -6.05 17.51 39.39
N THR A 243 -6.96 17.63 38.42
CA THR A 243 -6.69 17.38 37.00
C THR A 243 -5.75 18.43 36.41
N SER A 244 -5.93 19.71 36.77
CA SER A 244 -5.00 20.77 36.33
C SER A 244 -3.60 20.58 36.90
N ASP A 245 -3.49 20.25 38.20
CA ASP A 245 -2.21 20.01 38.86
C ASP A 245 -1.50 18.77 38.25
N GLY A 246 -2.28 17.73 37.91
CA GLY A 246 -1.79 16.56 37.19
C GLY A 246 -1.23 16.89 35.80
N LEU A 247 -1.96 17.66 34.99
CA LEU A 247 -1.49 18.12 33.68
C LEU A 247 -0.23 18.99 33.78
N VAL A 248 -0.14 19.87 34.78
CA VAL A 248 1.08 20.68 35.03
C VAL A 248 2.30 19.78 35.26
N GLN A 249 2.15 18.75 36.08
CA GLN A 249 3.24 17.82 36.37
C GLN A 249 3.66 17.05 35.10
N GLU A 250 2.70 16.50 34.36
CA GLU A 250 2.98 15.73 33.15
C GLU A 250 3.60 16.58 32.03
N LEU A 251 3.13 17.82 31.85
CA LEU A 251 3.75 18.77 30.92
C LEU A 251 5.18 19.14 31.37
N GLY A 252 5.42 19.23 32.68
CA GLY A 252 6.75 19.40 33.25
C GLY A 252 7.70 18.26 32.87
N GLU A 253 7.28 17.01 33.05
CA GLU A 253 8.04 15.82 32.62
C GLU A 253 8.24 15.78 31.09
N LEU A 254 7.22 16.19 30.32
CA LEU A 254 7.29 16.25 28.86
C LEU A 254 8.33 17.26 28.37
N LYS A 255 8.52 18.38 29.06
CA LYS A 255 9.49 19.41 28.69
C LYS A 255 10.92 18.87 28.58
N ASP A 256 11.33 18.07 29.57
CA ASP A 256 12.63 17.40 29.56
C ASP A 256 12.74 16.43 28.38
N LEU A 257 11.69 15.65 28.12
CA LEU A 257 11.67 14.65 27.07
C LEU A 257 11.71 15.29 25.67
N VAL A 258 10.98 16.40 25.46
CA VAL A 258 11.02 17.20 24.23
C VAL A 258 12.42 17.79 24.01
N ALA A 259 13.09 18.28 25.05
CA ALA A 259 14.46 18.76 24.93
C ALA A 259 15.43 17.65 24.49
N GLN A 260 15.31 16.44 25.06
CA GLN A 260 16.13 15.28 24.66
C GLN A 260 15.77 14.77 23.25
N SER A 261 14.53 14.92 22.81
CA SER A 261 14.11 14.50 21.46
C SER A 261 14.85 15.26 20.35
N LYS A 262 15.32 16.49 20.63
CA LYS A 262 16.05 17.34 19.67
C LYS A 262 17.49 16.89 19.43
N SER A 263 18.08 16.16 20.37
CA SER A 263 19.46 15.65 20.28
C SER A 263 19.54 14.20 19.83
N SER A 264 18.44 13.43 19.92
CA SER A 264 18.36 12.07 19.39
C SER A 264 18.01 12.09 17.89
N SER A 265 18.43 11.07 17.14
CA SER A 265 17.99 10.87 15.75
C SER A 265 17.62 9.41 15.56
N LEU A 266 16.30 9.12 15.54
CA LEU A 266 15.78 7.77 15.32
C LEU A 266 15.24 7.56 13.90
N ASP A 267 15.10 8.62 13.08
CA ASP A 267 14.47 8.52 11.76
C ASP A 267 15.23 7.54 10.85
N SER A 268 16.56 7.64 10.79
CA SER A 268 17.38 6.74 9.97
C SER A 268 17.36 5.29 10.49
N LEU A 269 17.28 5.10 11.81
CA LEU A 269 17.11 3.77 12.42
C LEU A 269 15.75 3.17 12.04
N ALA A 270 14.69 3.98 12.11
CA ALA A 270 13.35 3.58 11.72
C ALA A 270 13.26 3.27 10.23
N LYS A 271 13.91 4.04 9.37
CA LYS A 271 14.00 3.77 7.93
C LYS A 271 14.77 2.49 7.64
N LEU A 272 15.86 2.22 8.36
CA LEU A 272 16.61 0.96 8.21
C LEU A 272 15.73 -0.24 8.53
N VAL A 273 15.10 -0.25 9.71
CA VAL A 273 14.22 -1.34 10.12
C VAL A 273 13.02 -1.46 9.18
N SER A 274 12.44 -0.34 8.78
CA SER A 274 11.35 -0.33 7.79
C SER A 274 11.80 -0.97 6.49
N SER A 275 12.97 -0.62 5.95
CA SER A 275 13.49 -1.17 4.68
C SER A 275 13.76 -2.68 4.69
N ARG A 276 13.85 -3.28 5.87
CA ARG A 276 14.07 -4.72 6.06
C ARG A 276 12.79 -5.47 6.42
N TYR A 277 11.85 -4.81 7.09
CA TYR A 277 10.59 -5.41 7.50
C TYR A 277 9.50 -5.28 6.43
N VAL A 278 9.37 -4.09 5.86
CA VAL A 278 8.46 -3.73 4.77
C VAL A 278 9.28 -3.23 3.57
N HIS A 279 8.68 -3.09 2.40
CA HIS A 279 9.41 -2.53 1.27
C HIS A 279 9.60 -1.04 1.46
N TYR A 280 10.85 -0.58 1.37
CA TYR A 280 11.15 0.84 1.30
C TYR A 280 11.65 1.19 -0.12
N PRO A 281 10.87 1.95 -0.90
CA PRO A 281 11.24 2.28 -2.28
C PRO A 281 12.37 3.31 -2.28
N ILE A 282 13.54 2.94 -2.78
CA ILE A 282 14.67 3.87 -2.99
C ILE A 282 14.71 4.38 -4.44
N ASP A 283 15.02 5.66 -4.65
CA ASP A 283 15.36 6.21 -5.97
C ASP A 283 16.85 5.96 -6.23
N ARG A 284 17.15 5.10 -7.21
CA ARG A 284 18.52 4.68 -7.55
C ARG A 284 19.08 5.64 -8.58
N MET A 285 20.14 6.35 -8.24
CA MET A 285 20.84 7.21 -9.18
C MET A 285 21.85 6.42 -10.02
N TYR A 286 22.64 5.55 -9.38
CA TYR A 286 23.81 4.93 -10.01
C TYR A 286 23.64 3.44 -10.29
N THR A 287 22.73 2.77 -9.60
CA THR A 287 22.56 1.31 -9.63
C THR A 287 21.19 0.87 -10.17
N SER A 288 20.54 1.71 -10.98
CA SER A 288 19.17 1.48 -11.46
C SER A 288 18.95 0.14 -12.20
N GLY A 289 19.99 -0.45 -12.81
CA GLY A 289 19.93 -1.79 -13.40
C GLY A 289 20.13 -2.95 -12.41
N PHE A 290 20.57 -2.69 -11.18
CA PHE A 290 20.69 -3.66 -10.09
C PHE A 290 19.46 -3.65 -9.20
N ILE A 291 18.36 -4.14 -9.78
CA ILE A 291 17.00 -4.15 -9.22
C ILE A 291 16.98 -4.80 -7.83
N ASN A 292 17.72 -5.91 -7.65
CA ASN A 292 17.82 -6.63 -6.37
C ASN A 292 19.06 -6.23 -5.54
N GLY A 293 19.66 -5.08 -5.83
CA GLY A 293 20.86 -4.59 -5.16
C GLY A 293 22.08 -5.47 -5.39
N TYR A 294 22.88 -5.72 -4.34
CA TYR A 294 24.13 -6.49 -4.43
C TYR A 294 23.95 -7.91 -4.99
N LYS A 295 22.75 -8.49 -4.88
CA LYS A 295 22.46 -9.84 -5.40
C LYS A 295 22.65 -9.93 -6.91
N ASP A 296 22.33 -8.84 -7.62
CA ASP A 296 22.44 -8.77 -9.08
C ASP A 296 23.90 -8.71 -9.57
N LEU A 297 24.86 -8.33 -8.71
CA LEU A 297 26.28 -8.31 -9.06
C LEU A 297 26.81 -9.70 -9.43
N ASN A 298 26.27 -10.76 -8.83
CA ASN A 298 26.65 -12.14 -9.15
C ASN A 298 26.13 -12.62 -10.51
N LEU A 299 25.15 -11.92 -11.10
CA LEU A 299 24.61 -12.26 -12.41
C LEU A 299 25.50 -11.75 -13.55
N LEU A 300 26.40 -10.81 -13.26
CA LEU A 300 27.28 -10.18 -14.27
C LEU A 300 28.17 -11.19 -15.00
N SER A 301 28.61 -12.26 -14.33
CA SER A 301 29.42 -13.32 -14.96
C SER A 301 28.63 -14.12 -16.01
N VAL A 302 27.32 -14.24 -15.83
CA VAL A 302 26.41 -14.91 -16.78
C VAL A 302 25.99 -13.92 -17.88
N ASP A 303 25.71 -12.67 -17.50
CA ASP A 303 25.27 -11.63 -18.43
C ASP A 303 26.35 -11.26 -19.46
N GLU A 304 27.64 -11.39 -19.12
CA GLU A 304 28.77 -11.19 -20.06
C GLU A 304 28.70 -12.13 -21.29
N GLY A 305 28.02 -13.27 -21.18
CA GLY A 305 27.78 -14.20 -22.28
C GLY A 305 26.53 -13.90 -23.12
N ASN A 306 25.79 -12.82 -22.85
CA ASN A 306 24.50 -12.57 -23.48
C ASN A 306 24.64 -12.10 -24.95
N VAL A 307 24.48 -13.05 -25.88
CA VAL A 307 24.60 -12.84 -27.33
C VAL A 307 23.65 -11.75 -27.88
N TRP A 308 22.51 -11.49 -27.22
CA TRP A 308 21.58 -10.42 -27.61
C TRP A 308 22.22 -9.03 -27.50
N LEU A 309 23.14 -8.85 -26.55
CA LEU A 309 23.84 -7.58 -26.28
C LEU A 309 25.18 -7.49 -27.02
N PHE A 310 25.91 -8.61 -27.08
CA PHE A 310 27.29 -8.65 -27.57
C PHE A 310 27.42 -9.01 -29.06
N ASN A 311 26.33 -8.99 -29.84
CA ASN A 311 26.45 -9.10 -31.30
C ASN A 311 26.99 -7.82 -31.97
N SER A 312 27.09 -6.68 -31.26
CA SER A 312 27.85 -5.51 -31.72
C SER A 312 29.32 -5.61 -31.28
N THR A 313 30.25 -5.28 -32.17
CA THR A 313 31.71 -5.34 -31.94
C THR A 313 32.20 -4.39 -30.83
N THR A 314 31.38 -3.41 -30.43
CA THR A 314 31.78 -2.29 -29.56
C THR A 314 31.63 -2.58 -28.06
N LEU A 315 30.68 -3.45 -27.67
CA LEU A 315 30.53 -3.90 -26.27
C LEU A 315 31.38 -5.15 -25.96
N ARG A 316 31.80 -5.92 -26.97
CA ARG A 316 32.58 -7.17 -26.82
C ARG A 316 33.90 -7.01 -26.05
N ASN A 317 34.44 -5.80 -25.94
CA ASN A 317 35.70 -5.52 -25.25
C ASN A 317 35.55 -5.15 -23.76
N MET A 318 34.35 -5.28 -23.18
CA MET A 318 34.04 -4.87 -21.80
C MET A 318 34.46 -5.91 -20.75
N LYS A 319 35.74 -6.30 -20.79
CA LYS A 319 36.35 -7.20 -19.81
C LYS A 319 36.37 -6.56 -18.44
N GLY A 320 35.97 -7.31 -17.41
CA GLY A 320 36.20 -6.94 -16.00
C GLY A 320 34.99 -6.41 -15.24
N ILE A 321 33.81 -6.26 -15.86
CA ILE A 321 32.59 -5.87 -15.12
C ILE A 321 32.23 -6.86 -14.00
N TYR A 322 32.58 -8.15 -14.19
CA TYR A 322 32.40 -9.20 -13.18
C TYR A 322 33.22 -8.95 -11.90
N GLN A 323 34.23 -8.08 -11.92
CA GLN A 323 35.01 -7.75 -10.73
C GLN A 323 34.15 -7.09 -9.65
N LEU A 324 33.07 -6.38 -10.02
CA LEU A 324 32.11 -5.83 -9.05
C LEU A 324 31.53 -6.90 -8.13
N SER A 325 31.40 -8.15 -8.60
CA SER A 325 30.90 -9.28 -7.80
C SER A 325 31.81 -9.64 -6.61
N GLN A 326 33.08 -9.20 -6.61
CA GLN A 326 34.01 -9.40 -5.49
C GLN A 326 33.58 -8.62 -4.22
N THR A 327 32.74 -7.60 -4.35
CA THR A 327 32.21 -6.82 -3.22
C THR A 327 31.02 -7.52 -2.53
N THR A 328 30.37 -8.47 -3.22
CA THR A 328 29.15 -9.15 -2.76
C THR A 328 29.27 -9.81 -1.38
N PRO A 329 30.34 -10.55 -1.03
CA PRO A 329 30.39 -11.24 0.26
C PRO A 329 30.29 -10.30 1.47
N ARG A 330 30.90 -9.11 1.37
CA ARG A 330 30.90 -8.13 2.46
C ARG A 330 29.55 -7.42 2.57
N LEU A 331 28.96 -7.04 1.43
CA LEU A 331 27.60 -6.47 1.37
C LEU A 331 26.55 -7.45 1.93
N LYS A 332 26.64 -8.72 1.51
CA LYS A 332 25.76 -9.80 1.99
C LYS A 332 25.85 -9.97 3.50
N LYS A 333 27.06 -10.00 4.07
CA LYS A 333 27.26 -10.14 5.51
C LYS A 333 26.56 -9.02 6.29
N LEU A 334 26.74 -7.76 5.86
CA LEU A 334 26.09 -6.62 6.51
C LEU A 334 24.56 -6.68 6.38
N ASP A 335 24.07 -7.01 5.19
CA ASP A 335 22.63 -7.15 4.95
C ASP A 335 22.01 -8.27 5.82
N GLU A 336 22.70 -9.41 5.97
CA GLU A 336 22.27 -10.50 6.86
C GLU A 336 22.27 -10.09 8.34
N GLU A 337 23.22 -9.27 8.78
CA GLU A 337 23.23 -8.71 10.14
C GLU A 337 22.03 -7.80 10.37
N TRP A 338 21.73 -6.89 9.44
CA TRP A 338 20.56 -6.02 9.53
C TRP A 338 19.24 -6.80 9.51
N ASN A 339 19.12 -7.84 8.68
CA ASN A 339 17.92 -8.68 8.64
C ASN A 339 17.68 -9.47 9.94
N LYS A 340 18.73 -9.82 10.69
CA LYS A 340 18.60 -10.49 12.00
C LYS A 340 18.05 -9.58 13.11
N MET A 341 18.14 -8.27 12.93
CA MET A 341 17.77 -7.25 13.93
C MET A 341 16.32 -6.77 13.78
N VAL A 342 15.50 -7.47 12.99
CA VAL A 342 14.20 -7.00 12.55
C VAL A 342 13.15 -8.09 12.74
N SER A 343 12.24 -7.85 13.69
CA SER A 343 11.01 -8.62 13.93
C SER A 343 9.80 -7.68 13.86
N LEU A 344 8.56 -8.21 13.85
CA LEU A 344 7.35 -7.39 13.91
C LEU A 344 7.33 -6.48 15.13
N GLU A 345 7.69 -7.03 16.29
CA GLU A 345 7.75 -6.29 17.56
C GLU A 345 8.78 -5.18 17.50
N MET A 346 10.00 -5.47 17.00
CA MET A 346 11.05 -4.46 16.84
C MET A 346 10.63 -3.35 15.85
N TYR A 347 10.02 -3.73 14.73
CA TYR A 347 9.49 -2.79 13.75
C TYR A 347 8.46 -1.85 14.38
N LYS A 348 7.44 -2.40 15.07
CA LYS A 348 6.41 -1.61 15.76
C LYS A 348 7.01 -0.67 16.81
N SER A 349 7.85 -1.20 17.70
CA SER A 349 8.48 -0.40 18.77
C SER A 349 9.29 0.77 18.20
N ILE A 350 10.10 0.54 17.17
CA ILE A 350 10.93 1.59 16.57
C ILE A 350 10.07 2.62 15.84
N ARG A 351 9.06 2.19 15.09
CA ARG A 351 8.12 3.09 14.41
C ARG A 351 7.36 3.96 15.41
N ASP A 352 6.92 3.37 16.51
CA ASP A 352 6.21 4.06 17.55
C ASP A 352 7.06 5.16 18.18
N ILE A 353 8.26 4.82 18.64
CA ILE A 353 9.17 5.78 19.27
C ILE A 353 9.63 6.85 18.26
N ALA A 354 9.95 6.49 17.01
CA ALA A 354 10.33 7.46 15.99
C ALA A 354 9.18 8.44 15.66
N SER A 355 7.94 7.94 15.59
CA SER A 355 6.76 8.79 15.40
C SER A 355 6.47 9.69 16.61
N LEU A 356 6.70 9.20 17.84
CA LEU A 356 6.63 10.02 19.05
C LEU A 356 7.66 11.13 19.00
N GLN A 357 8.92 10.79 18.69
CA GLN A 357 10.00 11.76 18.57
C GLN A 357 9.68 12.83 17.52
N LYS A 358 9.20 12.43 16.33
CA LYS A 358 8.79 13.37 15.27
C LYS A 358 7.68 14.32 15.73
N SER A 359 6.72 13.81 16.51
CA SER A 359 5.64 14.63 17.08
C SER A 359 6.21 15.65 18.07
N MET A 360 7.15 15.22 18.94
CA MET A 360 7.84 16.10 19.89
C MET A 360 8.72 17.16 19.23
N LEU A 361 9.39 16.82 18.13
CA LEU A 361 10.19 17.78 17.34
C LEU A 361 9.34 18.90 16.73
N SER A 362 8.04 18.66 16.56
CA SER A 362 7.08 19.65 16.06
C SER A 362 6.52 20.56 17.16
N ILE A 363 6.86 20.30 18.43
CA ILE A 363 6.51 21.16 19.57
C ILE A 363 7.56 22.27 19.68
N THR A 364 7.13 23.52 19.53
CA THR A 364 8.04 24.68 19.59
C THR A 364 8.46 24.91 21.03
N ASP A 365 7.48 24.93 21.92
CA ASP A 365 7.65 25.05 23.36
C ASP A 365 6.52 24.31 24.07
N VAL A 366 6.85 23.57 25.13
CA VAL A 366 5.84 22.81 25.88
C VAL A 366 4.95 23.80 26.64
N PRO A 367 3.62 23.73 26.48
CA PRO A 367 2.71 24.72 27.02
C PRO A 367 2.72 24.75 28.55
N SER A 368 2.57 25.94 29.11
CA SER A 368 2.20 26.11 30.51
C SER A 368 0.72 25.80 30.73
N TRP A 369 0.28 25.67 31.99
CA TRP A 369 -1.15 25.56 32.27
C TRP A 369 -1.95 26.76 31.77
N ALA A 370 -1.40 27.98 31.87
CA ALA A 370 -2.08 29.18 31.36
C ALA A 370 -2.30 29.12 29.84
N ASP A 371 -1.35 28.54 29.09
CA ASP A 371 -1.51 28.30 27.66
C ASP A 371 -2.63 27.28 27.38
N VAL A 372 -2.67 26.18 28.15
CA VAL A 372 -3.70 25.14 28.02
C VAL A 372 -5.07 25.70 28.39
N GLU A 373 -5.18 26.46 29.47
CA GLU A 373 -6.42 27.09 29.92
C GLU A 373 -6.94 28.09 28.88
N GLN A 374 -6.06 28.94 28.33
CA GLN A 374 -6.43 29.86 27.26
C GLN A 374 -6.86 29.11 25.99
N PHE A 375 -6.16 28.04 25.61
CA PHE A 375 -6.55 27.21 24.47
C PHE A 375 -7.93 26.57 24.67
N ILE A 376 -8.17 26.00 25.85
CA ILE A 376 -9.47 25.43 26.21
C ILE A 376 -10.56 26.49 26.15
N LYS A 377 -10.29 27.69 26.65
CA LYS A 377 -11.20 28.83 26.56
C LYS A 377 -11.51 29.19 25.11
N ASP A 378 -10.51 29.30 24.25
CA ASP A 378 -10.69 29.60 22.83
C ASP A 378 -11.55 28.53 22.13
N VAL A 379 -11.30 27.23 22.43
CA VAL A 379 -12.11 26.13 21.91
C VAL A 379 -13.56 26.23 22.40
N LYS A 380 -13.80 26.53 23.68
CA LYS A 380 -15.15 26.71 24.23
C LYS A 380 -15.86 27.93 23.65
N ASP A 381 -15.15 29.02 23.42
CA ASP A 381 -15.69 30.24 22.82
C ASP A 381 -16.12 30.01 21.36
N CYS A 382 -15.46 29.08 20.66
CA CYS A 382 -15.89 28.57 19.36
C CYS A 382 -17.04 27.54 19.45
N ALA A 383 -16.99 26.62 20.41
CA ALA A 383 -17.89 25.46 20.54
C ALA A 383 -19.27 25.80 21.12
N LYS A 384 -19.90 26.87 20.65
CA LYS A 384 -21.22 27.35 21.11
C LYS A 384 -22.39 26.56 20.55
N ALA A 385 -22.18 25.81 19.47
CA ALA A 385 -23.22 24.99 18.87
C ALA A 385 -23.47 23.73 19.73
N THR A 386 -24.74 23.44 20.01
CA THR A 386 -25.14 22.22 20.73
C THR A 386 -24.69 20.97 19.98
N TYR A 387 -24.26 19.94 20.71
CA TYR A 387 -23.93 18.64 20.14
C TYR A 387 -25.22 17.87 19.78
N PRO A 388 -25.51 17.61 18.50
CA PRO A 388 -26.80 17.07 18.08
C PRO A 388 -26.83 15.54 18.16
N VAL A 389 -26.91 15.00 19.39
CA VAL A 389 -26.73 13.56 19.70
C VAL A 389 -27.50 12.61 18.77
N SER A 390 -28.80 12.86 18.54
CA SER A 390 -29.65 12.01 17.69
C SER A 390 -29.20 12.01 16.23
N TYR A 391 -28.86 13.18 15.70
CA TYR A 391 -28.38 13.34 14.33
C TYR A 391 -27.00 12.72 14.13
N VAL A 392 -26.08 12.88 15.08
CA VAL A 392 -24.74 12.25 14.98
C VAL A 392 -24.84 10.72 15.01
N ARG A 393 -25.77 10.16 15.81
CA ARG A 393 -26.06 8.72 15.78
C ARG A 393 -26.57 8.28 14.41
N ASP A 394 -27.46 9.05 13.81
CA ASP A 394 -27.97 8.77 12.46
C ASP A 394 -26.85 8.85 11.42
N LEU A 395 -25.99 9.89 11.45
CA LEU A 395 -24.82 10.04 10.57
C LEU A 395 -23.83 8.88 10.68
N LYS A 396 -23.52 8.43 11.90
CA LYS A 396 -22.64 7.27 12.14
C LYS A 396 -23.21 6.00 11.51
N ALA A 397 -24.50 5.74 11.72
CA ALA A 397 -25.18 4.58 11.15
C ALA A 397 -25.19 4.62 9.62
N ILE A 398 -25.54 5.77 9.02
CA ILE A 398 -25.54 5.96 7.56
C ILE A 398 -24.12 5.79 7.01
N SER A 399 -23.10 6.34 7.66
CA SER A 399 -21.72 6.18 7.25
C SER A 399 -21.26 4.72 7.27
N ALA A 400 -21.62 3.95 8.30
CA ALA A 400 -21.30 2.52 8.36
C ALA A 400 -22.02 1.75 7.24
N ASN A 401 -23.32 2.00 7.08
CA ASN A 401 -24.14 1.35 6.06
C ASN A 401 -23.70 1.71 4.63
N THR A 402 -23.18 2.92 4.41
CA THR A 402 -22.65 3.35 3.11
C THR A 402 -21.54 2.41 2.63
N ASN A 403 -20.58 2.07 3.50
CA ASN A 403 -19.46 1.20 3.13
C ASN A 403 -19.94 -0.23 2.85
N ILE A 404 -20.83 -0.77 3.70
CA ILE A 404 -21.41 -2.10 3.52
C ILE A 404 -22.19 -2.18 2.20
N LEU A 405 -23.02 -1.17 1.93
CA LEU A 405 -23.79 -1.09 0.68
C LEU A 405 -22.89 -0.93 -0.54
N LEU A 406 -21.85 -0.09 -0.46
CA LEU A 406 -20.93 0.11 -1.58
C LEU A 406 -20.21 -1.20 -1.95
N LYS A 407 -19.77 -1.96 -0.93
CA LYS A 407 -19.21 -3.32 -1.09
C LYS A 407 -20.22 -4.24 -1.77
N LYS A 408 -21.40 -4.45 -1.16
CA LYS A 408 -22.42 -5.38 -1.69
C LYS A 408 -22.93 -4.97 -3.08
N MET A 409 -23.13 -3.68 -3.35
CA MET A 409 -23.55 -3.20 -4.68
C MET A 409 -22.47 -3.40 -5.74
N THR A 410 -21.20 -3.16 -5.40
CA THR A 410 -20.09 -3.41 -6.31
C THR A 410 -19.95 -4.90 -6.60
N THR A 411 -20.20 -5.77 -5.61
CA THR A 411 -20.29 -7.21 -5.78
C THR A 411 -21.43 -7.60 -6.72
N ILE A 412 -22.64 -7.06 -6.55
CA ILE A 412 -23.77 -7.31 -7.47
C ILE A 412 -23.38 -6.92 -8.90
N ARG A 413 -22.80 -5.74 -9.10
CA ARG A 413 -22.32 -5.29 -10.42
C ARG A 413 -21.27 -6.25 -11.00
N GLY A 414 -20.32 -6.69 -10.19
CA GLY A 414 -19.28 -7.64 -10.58
C GLY A 414 -19.86 -9.00 -10.98
N ALA A 415 -20.82 -9.51 -10.22
CA ALA A 415 -21.52 -10.76 -10.50
C ALA A 415 -22.31 -10.67 -11.81
N LEU A 416 -23.04 -9.59 -12.05
CA LEU A 416 -23.76 -9.35 -13.30
C LEU A 416 -22.82 -9.32 -14.52
N GLN A 417 -21.66 -8.68 -14.40
CA GLN A 417 -20.63 -8.69 -15.46
C GLN A 417 -20.06 -10.10 -15.71
N SER A 418 -19.84 -10.87 -14.64
CA SER A 418 -19.39 -12.27 -14.74
C SER A 418 -20.44 -13.15 -15.43
N VAL A 419 -21.72 -12.95 -15.10
CA VAL A 419 -22.85 -13.63 -15.76
C VAL A 419 -22.94 -13.29 -17.24
N GLU A 420 -22.83 -12.01 -17.60
CA GLU A 420 -22.85 -11.58 -18.99
C GLU A 420 -21.73 -12.26 -19.80
N LYS A 421 -20.51 -12.29 -19.27
CA LYS A 421 -19.38 -13.03 -19.88
C LYS A 421 -19.68 -14.52 -19.99
N LEU A 422 -20.21 -15.15 -18.95
CA LEU A 422 -20.56 -16.58 -18.99
C LEU A 422 -21.57 -16.87 -20.11
N LYS A 423 -22.66 -16.10 -20.19
CA LYS A 423 -23.73 -16.32 -21.18
C LYS A 423 -23.29 -16.04 -22.61
N THR A 424 -22.53 -14.97 -22.83
CA THR A 424 -22.16 -14.51 -24.18
C THR A 424 -20.90 -15.19 -24.72
N GLU A 425 -19.89 -15.40 -23.87
CA GLU A 425 -18.56 -15.84 -24.33
C GLU A 425 -18.32 -17.33 -24.08
N TYR A 426 -18.75 -17.87 -22.93
CA TYR A 426 -18.26 -19.18 -22.46
C TYR A 426 -19.27 -20.32 -22.61
N ILE A 427 -20.52 -20.14 -22.15
CA ILE A 427 -21.57 -21.16 -22.25
C ILE A 427 -21.76 -21.65 -23.69
N PRO A 428 -21.79 -20.79 -24.74
CA PRO A 428 -21.89 -21.25 -26.12
C PRO A 428 -20.69 -22.10 -26.58
N LYS A 429 -19.49 -21.81 -26.06
CA LYS A 429 -18.23 -22.49 -26.43
C LYS A 429 -17.97 -23.79 -25.68
N LEU A 430 -18.76 -24.09 -24.63
CA LEU A 430 -18.70 -25.38 -23.94
C LEU A 430 -19.24 -26.47 -24.88
N THR A 431 -18.32 -27.30 -25.36
CA THR A 431 -18.54 -28.45 -26.26
C THR A 431 -17.66 -29.60 -25.80
N THR A 432 -17.88 -30.81 -26.32
CA THR A 432 -17.03 -31.98 -26.00
C THR A 432 -15.57 -31.77 -26.43
N SER A 433 -15.33 -30.89 -27.42
CA SER A 433 -14.02 -30.47 -27.90
C SER A 433 -13.56 -29.12 -27.34
N ALA A 434 -14.18 -28.61 -26.27
CA ALA A 434 -13.80 -27.32 -25.69
C ALA A 434 -12.33 -27.36 -25.21
N PRO A 435 -11.52 -26.33 -25.51
CA PRO A 435 -10.15 -26.26 -24.99
C PRO A 435 -10.15 -26.29 -23.47
N THR A 436 -9.19 -27.01 -22.87
CA THR A 436 -9.01 -27.07 -21.40
C THR A 436 -8.93 -25.67 -20.78
N GLU A 437 -8.32 -24.72 -21.49
CA GLU A 437 -8.25 -23.33 -21.06
C GLU A 437 -9.65 -22.67 -20.91
N THR A 438 -10.57 -22.96 -21.82
CA THR A 438 -11.96 -22.49 -21.74
C THR A 438 -12.65 -23.06 -20.51
N ILE A 439 -12.50 -24.37 -20.25
CA ILE A 439 -13.06 -25.05 -19.08
C ILE A 439 -12.52 -24.43 -17.78
N ILE A 440 -11.22 -24.16 -17.71
CA ILE A 440 -10.59 -23.49 -16.57
C ILE A 440 -11.16 -22.07 -16.38
N LYS A 441 -11.37 -21.31 -17.46
CA LYS A 441 -11.96 -19.96 -17.37
C LYS A 441 -13.41 -19.99 -16.86
N VAL A 442 -14.22 -20.94 -17.34
CA VAL A 442 -15.58 -21.14 -16.83
C VAL A 442 -15.54 -21.49 -15.34
N LYS A 443 -14.69 -22.45 -14.95
CA LYS A 443 -14.51 -22.84 -13.55
C LYS A 443 -14.18 -21.65 -12.66
N LYS A 444 -13.23 -20.80 -13.07
CA LYS A 444 -12.88 -19.57 -12.34
C LYS A 444 -14.06 -18.61 -12.20
N LEU A 445 -14.82 -18.40 -13.28
CA LEU A 445 -16.01 -17.52 -13.22
C LEU A 445 -17.11 -18.09 -12.32
N VAL A 446 -17.26 -19.42 -12.25
CA VAL A 446 -18.23 -20.06 -11.35
C VAL A 446 -17.82 -19.93 -9.89
N MET A 447 -16.54 -20.16 -9.58
CA MET A 447 -15.98 -19.89 -8.26
C MET A 447 -16.18 -18.42 -7.87
N LYS A 448 -16.03 -17.51 -8.84
CA LYS A 448 -16.35 -16.09 -8.68
C LYS A 448 -17.76 -15.80 -8.27
N LEU A 449 -18.71 -16.35 -9.01
CA LEU A 449 -20.10 -16.17 -8.66
C LEU A 449 -20.41 -16.78 -7.28
N GLU A 450 -19.81 -17.92 -6.93
CA GLU A 450 -19.96 -18.52 -5.60
C GLU A 450 -19.46 -17.58 -4.50
N SER A 451 -18.26 -17.01 -4.64
CA SER A 451 -17.75 -16.05 -3.66
C SER A 451 -18.55 -14.74 -3.64
N ASP A 452 -18.95 -14.21 -4.80
CA ASP A 452 -19.77 -13.00 -4.89
C ASP A 452 -21.08 -13.21 -4.11
N ILE A 453 -21.76 -14.36 -4.30
CA ILE A 453 -22.98 -14.72 -3.59
C ILE A 453 -22.77 -14.88 -2.10
N ASN A 454 -21.64 -15.46 -1.69
CA ASN A 454 -21.26 -15.55 -0.29
C ASN A 454 -21.10 -14.16 0.35
N VAL A 455 -20.46 -13.20 -0.32
CA VAL A 455 -20.34 -11.80 0.15
C VAL A 455 -21.72 -11.12 0.28
N LEU A 456 -22.64 -11.42 -0.64
CA LEU A 456 -24.01 -10.88 -0.57
C LEU A 456 -24.80 -11.48 0.60
N SER A 457 -24.56 -12.76 0.91
CA SER A 457 -25.22 -13.51 1.98
C SER A 457 -24.60 -13.27 3.37
N ASP A 458 -23.36 -12.77 3.42
CA ASP A 458 -22.65 -12.49 4.66
C ASP A 458 -23.21 -11.28 5.42
N GLY A 459 -23.38 -11.40 6.73
CA GLY A 459 -23.91 -10.35 7.59
C GLY A 459 -25.37 -9.97 7.33
N GLU A 460 -25.72 -8.71 7.57
CA GLU A 460 -27.07 -8.21 7.32
C GLU A 460 -27.39 -8.15 5.82
N SER A 461 -28.60 -8.59 5.47
CA SER A 461 -29.07 -8.59 4.07
C SER A 461 -29.14 -7.17 3.50
N ILE A 462 -28.75 -7.00 2.23
CA ILE A 462 -28.68 -5.69 1.58
C ILE A 462 -30.01 -4.92 1.61
N VAL A 463 -31.14 -5.64 1.55
CA VAL A 463 -32.49 -5.06 1.55
C VAL A 463 -32.92 -4.55 2.92
N ASN A 464 -32.23 -4.96 4.00
CA ASN A 464 -32.54 -4.58 5.38
C ASN A 464 -31.70 -3.37 5.85
N LEU A 465 -30.61 -3.04 5.15
CA LEU A 465 -29.73 -1.93 5.52
C LEU A 465 -30.46 -0.59 5.40
N ASP A 466 -30.78 0.03 6.53
CA ASP A 466 -31.50 1.29 6.57
C ASP A 466 -30.58 2.50 6.34
N MET A 467 -30.78 3.19 5.21
CA MET A 467 -30.11 4.45 4.88
C MET A 467 -30.86 5.67 5.43
N LYS A 468 -31.92 5.48 6.23
CA LYS A 468 -32.72 6.54 6.84
C LYS A 468 -33.21 7.56 5.81
N THR A 469 -33.61 7.08 4.64
CA THR A 469 -34.12 7.88 3.51
C THR A 469 -35.36 8.70 3.86
N SER A 470 -36.10 8.30 4.89
CA SER A 470 -37.23 9.05 5.47
C SER A 470 -36.81 10.30 6.25
N LYS A 471 -35.54 10.40 6.65
CA LYS A 471 -34.90 11.55 7.31
C LYS A 471 -33.78 12.12 6.44
N SER A 472 -34.06 12.24 5.14
CA SER A 472 -33.07 12.63 4.13
C SER A 472 -32.47 14.01 4.35
N ASP A 473 -33.22 14.92 4.99
CA ASP A 473 -32.81 16.30 5.33
C ASP A 473 -31.51 16.34 6.15
N GLN A 474 -31.25 15.34 6.98
CA GLN A 474 -30.01 15.22 7.75
C GLN A 474 -28.75 15.13 6.87
N ILE A 475 -28.89 14.57 5.66
CA ILE A 475 -27.82 14.42 4.69
C ILE A 475 -27.89 15.52 3.64
N THR A 476 -29.08 15.74 3.06
CA THR A 476 -29.24 16.59 1.88
C THR A 476 -29.18 18.07 2.23
N ASP A 477 -29.67 18.44 3.42
CA ASP A 477 -29.65 19.81 3.95
C ASP A 477 -28.53 19.99 4.99
N PHE A 478 -27.54 19.10 5.02
CA PHE A 478 -26.45 19.08 6.02
C PHE A 478 -25.87 20.46 6.33
N LYS A 479 -25.51 21.24 5.29
CA LYS A 479 -24.90 22.57 5.46
C LYS A 479 -25.84 23.57 6.14
N LYS A 480 -27.14 23.45 5.91
CA LYS A 480 -28.17 24.30 6.51
C LYS A 480 -28.46 23.85 7.94
N LEU A 481 -28.74 22.57 8.13
CA LEU A 481 -29.10 21.97 9.41
C LEU A 481 -27.99 22.10 10.45
N PHE A 482 -26.73 21.89 10.05
CA PHE A 482 -25.55 21.98 10.91
C PHE A 482 -24.76 23.28 10.73
N SER A 483 -25.39 24.34 10.21
CA SER A 483 -24.71 25.63 9.96
C SER A 483 -24.01 26.17 11.22
N GLY A 484 -24.64 26.08 12.39
CA GLY A 484 -24.04 26.46 13.67
C GLY A 484 -22.81 25.60 14.03
N ASN A 485 -22.88 24.28 13.84
CA ASN A 485 -21.75 23.38 14.07
C ASN A 485 -20.62 23.66 13.07
N ILE A 486 -20.93 23.87 11.79
CA ILE A 486 -19.94 24.23 10.76
C ILE A 486 -19.21 25.53 11.11
N ILE A 487 -19.93 26.55 11.61
CA ILE A 487 -19.32 27.79 12.11
C ILE A 487 -18.38 27.49 13.28
N ALA A 488 -18.82 26.67 14.24
CA ALA A 488 -17.98 26.25 15.37
C ALA A 488 -16.73 25.47 14.88
N PHE A 489 -16.89 24.57 13.92
CA PHE A 489 -15.80 23.76 13.38
C PHE A 489 -14.77 24.61 12.65
N ASN A 490 -15.21 25.57 11.84
CA ASN A 490 -14.34 26.53 11.19
C ASN A 490 -13.62 27.41 12.22
N CYS A 491 -14.32 27.88 13.26
CA CYS A 491 -13.71 28.65 14.35
C CYS A 491 -12.60 27.85 15.05
N ILE A 492 -12.85 26.58 15.43
CA ILE A 492 -11.84 25.70 16.07
C ILE A 492 -10.65 25.46 15.14
N ARG A 493 -10.90 25.15 13.86
CA ARG A 493 -9.86 24.97 12.84
C ARG A 493 -8.94 26.20 12.77
N ASP A 494 -9.53 27.38 12.87
CA ASP A 494 -8.87 28.66 12.68
C ASP A 494 -8.22 29.22 13.96
N ILE A 495 -8.26 28.49 15.08
CA ILE A 495 -7.48 28.81 16.29
C ILE A 495 -5.98 28.76 15.93
N LYS A 496 -5.32 29.92 16.05
CA LYS A 496 -3.89 30.10 15.70
C LYS A 496 -2.97 30.05 16.91
N SER A 497 -3.40 30.55 18.06
CA SER A 497 -2.54 30.67 19.24
C SER A 497 -2.24 29.29 19.83
N ARG A 498 -0.96 28.90 19.88
CA ARG A 498 -0.43 27.71 20.60
C ARG A 498 -1.10 26.37 20.24
N PHE A 499 -1.89 26.31 19.17
CA PHE A 499 -2.66 25.13 18.77
C PHE A 499 -1.77 23.90 18.62
N GLY A 500 -0.67 24.04 17.86
CA GLY A 500 0.28 22.96 17.64
C GLY A 500 0.92 22.49 18.95
N ASP A 501 1.43 23.43 19.75
CA ASP A 501 2.10 23.11 21.02
C ASP A 501 1.18 22.35 21.98
N VAL A 502 -0.04 22.87 22.24
CA VAL A 502 -0.99 22.25 23.18
C VAL A 502 -1.40 20.86 22.72
N THR A 503 -1.86 20.75 21.47
CA THR A 503 -2.44 19.50 20.98
C THR A 503 -1.38 18.43 20.74
N LEU A 504 -0.20 18.77 20.21
CA LEU A 504 0.90 17.82 20.03
C LEU A 504 1.54 17.38 21.35
N SER A 505 1.64 18.27 22.34
CA SER A 505 2.05 17.87 23.69
C SER A 505 1.08 16.85 24.28
N ALA A 506 -0.23 17.10 24.16
CA ALA A 506 -1.24 16.19 24.69
C ALA A 506 -1.27 14.83 23.95
N MET A 507 -1.14 14.84 22.62
CA MET A 507 -0.96 13.61 21.82
C MET A 507 0.30 12.82 22.23
N SER A 508 1.39 13.53 22.52
CA SER A 508 2.64 12.90 22.97
C SER A 508 2.44 12.21 24.33
N LEU A 509 1.73 12.85 25.27
CA LEU A 509 1.40 12.25 26.57
C LEU A 509 0.56 10.97 26.40
N ASP A 510 -0.51 11.02 25.60
CA ASP A 510 -1.35 9.86 25.32
C ASP A 510 -0.54 8.70 24.72
N LYS A 511 0.31 9.01 23.73
CA LYS A 511 1.16 8.00 23.09
C LYS A 511 2.20 7.40 24.05
N ILE A 512 2.79 8.21 24.94
CA ILE A 512 3.70 7.69 25.99
C ILE A 512 2.93 6.76 26.93
N ARG A 513 1.68 7.10 27.33
CA ARG A 513 0.85 6.21 28.17
C ARG A 513 0.62 4.87 27.50
N GLU A 514 0.33 4.86 26.20
CA GLU A 514 0.14 3.63 25.43
C GLU A 514 1.42 2.78 25.39
N MET A 515 2.57 3.40 25.07
CA MET A 515 3.86 2.69 25.02
C MET A 515 4.25 2.08 26.37
N LYS A 516 3.97 2.77 27.49
CA LYS A 516 4.32 2.26 28.83
C LYS A 516 3.54 1.00 29.23
N LYS A 517 2.50 0.61 28.49
CA LYS A 517 1.79 -0.66 28.70
C LYS A 517 2.63 -1.86 28.28
N ASP A 518 3.63 -1.66 27.41
CA ASP A 518 4.54 -2.71 26.95
C ASP A 518 6.00 -2.34 27.25
N ALA A 519 6.57 -3.02 28.25
CA ALA A 519 7.95 -2.83 28.67
C ALA A 519 8.98 -3.23 27.59
N GLN A 520 8.59 -3.96 26.53
CA GLN A 520 9.50 -4.31 25.44
C GLN A 520 9.75 -3.15 24.48
N VAL A 521 8.89 -2.13 24.43
CA VAL A 521 8.98 -1.05 23.44
C VAL A 521 10.35 -0.36 23.46
N THR A 522 10.81 0.10 24.61
CA THR A 522 12.11 0.78 24.72
C THR A 522 13.30 -0.17 24.61
N LYS A 523 13.15 -1.40 25.12
CA LYS A 523 14.18 -2.43 25.03
C LYS A 523 14.47 -2.82 23.57
N ASN A 524 13.44 -3.03 22.77
CA ASN A 524 13.56 -3.35 21.35
C ASN A 524 14.36 -2.27 20.60
N VAL A 525 14.11 -0.99 20.88
CA VAL A 525 14.87 0.11 20.25
C VAL A 525 16.33 0.12 20.70
N LYS A 526 16.62 -0.14 21.99
CA LYS A 526 18.00 -0.25 22.50
C LYS A 526 18.76 -1.39 21.84
N ASP A 527 18.13 -2.56 21.73
CA ASP A 527 18.75 -3.76 21.15
C ASP A 527 19.06 -3.56 19.66
N THR A 528 18.11 -3.01 18.89
CA THR A 528 18.35 -2.68 17.48
C THR A 528 19.43 -1.61 17.32
N LEU A 529 19.40 -0.54 18.12
CA LEU A 529 20.44 0.51 18.08
C LEU A 529 21.84 -0.06 18.33
N ALA A 530 21.98 -0.95 19.32
CA ALA A 530 23.24 -1.61 19.64
C ALA A 530 23.71 -2.54 18.50
N GLY A 531 22.79 -3.30 17.91
CA GLY A 531 23.05 -4.15 16.75
C GLY A 531 23.54 -3.33 15.54
N VAL A 532 22.81 -2.28 15.18
CA VAL A 532 23.16 -1.39 14.05
C VAL A 532 24.53 -0.75 14.28
N SER A 533 24.76 -0.17 15.45
CA SER A 533 26.06 0.43 15.82
C SER A 533 27.24 -0.54 15.67
N THR A 534 27.01 -1.82 15.94
CA THR A 534 28.03 -2.87 15.81
C THR A 534 28.27 -3.22 14.35
N SER A 535 27.20 -3.45 13.58
CA SER A 535 27.27 -3.85 12.17
C SER A 535 27.87 -2.77 11.25
N LEU A 536 27.64 -1.48 11.54
CA LEU A 536 28.17 -0.36 10.75
C LEU A 536 29.71 -0.33 10.71
N LYS A 537 30.39 -0.96 11.67
CA LYS A 537 31.85 -1.11 11.65
C LYS A 537 32.35 -1.83 10.39
N SER A 538 31.53 -2.70 9.79
CA SER A 538 31.87 -3.40 8.54
C SER A 538 31.85 -2.51 7.30
N LEU A 539 31.29 -1.30 7.35
CA LEU A 539 31.31 -0.37 6.21
C LEU A 539 32.73 0.00 5.77
N GLY A 540 33.67 0.14 6.71
CA GLY A 540 35.08 0.39 6.40
C GLY A 540 35.67 -0.70 5.50
N GLU A 541 35.39 -1.97 5.83
CA GLU A 541 35.82 -3.10 5.01
C GLU A 541 35.12 -3.12 3.65
N ILE A 542 33.83 -2.79 3.58
CA ILE A 542 33.10 -2.72 2.30
C ILE A 542 33.72 -1.64 1.41
N ARG A 543 33.96 -0.43 1.94
CA ARG A 543 34.63 0.67 1.22
C ARG A 543 35.99 0.24 0.66
N SER A 544 36.82 -0.42 1.48
CA SER A 544 38.11 -0.94 1.02
C SER A 544 37.97 -1.98 -0.10
N SER A 545 36.90 -2.78 -0.11
CA SER A 545 36.68 -3.74 -1.20
C SER A 545 36.35 -3.07 -2.53
N PHE A 546 35.59 -1.97 -2.52
CA PHE A 546 35.35 -1.16 -3.73
C PHE A 546 36.61 -0.46 -4.21
N GLN A 547 37.41 0.09 -3.29
CA GLN A 547 38.68 0.77 -3.62
C GLN A 547 39.74 -0.19 -4.18
N ALA A 548 39.68 -1.47 -3.83
CA ALA A 548 40.61 -2.49 -4.31
C ALA A 548 40.29 -2.99 -5.73
N LEU A 549 39.14 -2.63 -6.30
CA LEU A 549 38.75 -3.02 -7.66
C LEU A 549 39.71 -2.39 -8.67
N LYS A 550 40.17 -3.21 -9.63
CA LYS A 550 41.14 -2.79 -10.66
C LYS A 550 40.47 -2.82 -12.02
N PHE A 551 39.90 -1.70 -12.38
CA PHE A 551 39.28 -1.52 -13.68
C PHE A 551 40.34 -1.19 -14.74
N PRO A 552 40.30 -1.81 -15.93
CA PRO A 552 41.10 -1.34 -17.05
C PRO A 552 40.74 0.11 -17.40
N PRO A 553 41.71 0.96 -17.76
CA PRO A 553 41.45 2.35 -18.13
C PRO A 553 40.57 2.40 -19.38
N ILE A 554 39.55 3.26 -19.35
CA ILE A 554 38.61 3.50 -20.45
C ILE A 554 38.87 4.93 -20.95
N ASP A 555 39.00 5.10 -22.27
CA ASP A 555 39.25 6.40 -22.90
C ASP A 555 38.01 7.30 -22.77
N ASP A 556 38.20 8.55 -22.32
CA ASP A 556 37.14 9.53 -22.07
C ASP A 556 36.26 9.83 -23.29
N ASN A 557 36.80 9.65 -24.50
CA ASN A 557 36.10 9.85 -25.77
C ASN A 557 35.29 8.64 -26.24
N THR A 558 35.16 7.60 -25.41
CA THR A 558 34.53 6.33 -25.80
C THR A 558 33.06 6.22 -25.36
N ILE A 559 32.32 5.43 -26.12
CA ILE A 559 30.91 5.02 -25.88
C ILE A 559 30.58 4.71 -24.40
N PRO A 560 31.43 4.03 -23.62
CA PRO A 560 31.24 3.83 -22.18
C PRO A 560 30.93 5.09 -21.35
N ASN A 561 31.49 6.25 -21.69
CA ASN A 561 31.25 7.49 -20.92
C ASN A 561 29.89 8.14 -21.25
N ALA A 562 29.38 7.90 -22.47
CA ALA A 562 28.05 8.33 -22.90
C ALA A 562 26.90 7.51 -22.27
N LEU A 563 27.19 6.27 -21.81
CA LEU A 563 26.20 5.39 -21.18
C LEU A 563 25.57 5.96 -19.91
N LYS A 564 26.26 6.86 -19.19
CA LYS A 564 25.71 7.53 -17.99
C LYS A 564 24.40 8.28 -18.28
N ASN A 565 24.23 8.77 -19.50
CA ASN A 565 23.04 9.53 -19.92
C ASN A 565 21.83 8.63 -20.22
N VAL A 566 22.03 7.33 -20.38
CA VAL A 566 20.97 6.35 -20.70
C VAL A 566 20.79 5.30 -19.61
N SER A 567 21.80 5.06 -18.77
CA SER A 567 21.80 4.03 -17.72
C SER A 567 20.60 4.14 -16.77
N LYS A 568 20.40 5.30 -16.14
CA LYS A 568 19.28 5.54 -15.23
C LYS A 568 17.90 5.35 -15.89
N PRO A 569 17.52 6.08 -16.95
CA PRO A 569 16.18 5.94 -17.53
C PRO A 569 15.92 4.54 -18.12
N PHE A 570 16.95 3.88 -18.65
CA PHE A 570 16.83 2.49 -19.11
C PHE A 570 16.60 1.55 -17.92
N GLY A 571 17.45 1.64 -16.89
CA GLY A 571 17.36 0.80 -15.69
C GLY A 571 16.04 0.97 -14.93
N GLU A 572 15.52 2.19 -14.82
CA GLU A 572 14.23 2.47 -14.18
C GLU A 572 13.05 1.85 -14.96
N THR A 573 13.07 1.95 -16.29
CA THR A 573 12.03 1.34 -17.13
C THR A 573 12.05 -0.18 -16.97
N VAL A 574 13.23 -0.78 -17.03
CA VAL A 574 13.39 -2.23 -16.84
C VAL A 574 13.03 -2.65 -15.43
N THR A 575 13.34 -1.84 -14.42
CA THR A 575 12.91 -2.03 -13.03
C THR A 575 11.39 -2.09 -12.94
N ALA A 576 10.66 -1.16 -13.58
CA ALA A 576 9.20 -1.18 -13.60
C ALA A 576 8.65 -2.47 -14.22
N LEU A 577 9.25 -2.98 -15.30
CA LEU A 577 8.84 -4.24 -15.93
C LEU A 577 9.09 -5.45 -15.05
N VAL A 578 10.27 -5.56 -14.43
CA VAL A 578 10.64 -6.67 -13.55
C VAL A 578 9.77 -6.66 -12.28
N LEU A 579 9.58 -5.50 -11.66
CA LEU A 579 8.70 -5.36 -10.51
C LEU A 579 7.24 -5.68 -10.88
N GLY A 580 6.78 -5.21 -12.04
CA GLY A 580 5.44 -5.50 -12.56
C GLY A 580 5.23 -6.99 -12.80
N LYS A 581 6.21 -7.67 -13.41
CA LYS A 581 6.25 -9.13 -13.58
C LYS A 581 6.15 -9.86 -12.24
N ASN A 582 6.96 -9.48 -11.26
CA ASN A 582 6.95 -10.07 -9.93
C ASN A 582 5.60 -9.84 -9.21
N LEU A 583 5.05 -8.63 -9.30
CA LEU A 583 3.77 -8.28 -8.69
C LEU A 583 2.62 -9.08 -9.31
N MET A 584 2.60 -9.19 -10.64
CA MET A 584 1.58 -9.95 -11.37
C MET A 584 1.55 -11.44 -10.98
N SER A 585 2.72 -12.03 -10.71
CA SER A 585 2.83 -13.41 -10.23
C SER A 585 2.17 -13.63 -8.86
N LYS A 586 1.96 -12.55 -8.09
CA LYS A 586 1.33 -12.53 -6.77
C LYS A 586 -0.14 -12.08 -6.79
N SER A 587 -0.77 -12.04 -7.97
CA SER A 587 -2.19 -11.63 -8.10
C SER A 587 -3.11 -12.35 -7.11
N SER A 588 -2.97 -13.67 -6.93
CA SER A 588 -3.77 -14.43 -5.95
C SER A 588 -3.55 -14.01 -4.50
N ASP A 589 -2.34 -13.59 -4.15
CA ASP A 589 -2.02 -13.11 -2.79
C ASP A 589 -2.78 -11.80 -2.51
N PHE A 590 -2.90 -10.92 -3.53
CA PHE A 590 -3.70 -9.69 -3.45
C PHE A 590 -5.20 -9.98 -3.38
N GLU A 591 -5.71 -10.92 -4.18
CA GLU A 591 -7.12 -11.33 -4.13
C GLU A 591 -7.48 -11.83 -2.72
N MET A 592 -6.63 -12.69 -2.13
CA MET A 592 -6.79 -13.20 -0.77
C MET A 592 -6.71 -12.10 0.29
N PHE A 593 -5.73 -11.19 0.18
CA PHE A 593 -5.61 -10.04 1.09
C PHE A 593 -6.88 -9.19 1.09
N VAL A 594 -7.41 -8.86 -0.09
CA VAL A 594 -8.62 -8.05 -0.21
C VAL A 594 -9.82 -8.79 0.35
N GLY A 595 -10.01 -10.06 -0.02
CA GLY A 595 -11.12 -10.87 0.47
C GLY A 595 -11.11 -11.05 1.98
N ASN A 596 -9.96 -11.39 2.57
CA ASN A 596 -9.82 -11.48 4.03
C ASN A 596 -10.08 -10.14 4.71
N GLY A 597 -9.59 -9.02 4.15
CA GLY A 597 -9.84 -7.70 4.74
C GLY A 597 -11.31 -7.33 4.78
N TYR A 598 -12.05 -7.67 3.72
CA TYR A 598 -13.51 -7.49 3.69
C TYR A 598 -14.27 -8.37 4.68
N LEU A 599 -13.74 -9.55 5.02
CA LEU A 599 -14.31 -10.38 6.09
C LEU A 599 -13.99 -9.80 7.48
N VAL A 600 -12.78 -9.26 7.66
CA VAL A 600 -12.41 -8.55 8.91
C VAL A 600 -13.34 -7.35 9.15
N GLU A 601 -13.69 -6.58 8.12
CA GLU A 601 -14.70 -5.51 8.22
C GLU A 601 -16.07 -6.04 8.70
N GLY A 602 -16.44 -7.26 8.31
CA GLY A 602 -17.68 -7.92 8.72
C GLY A 602 -17.69 -8.37 10.18
N LEU A 603 -16.52 -8.49 10.81
CA LEU A 603 -16.41 -8.83 12.24
C LEU A 603 -16.61 -7.62 13.17
N VAL A 604 -16.66 -6.42 12.61
CA VAL A 604 -16.69 -5.18 13.40
C VAL A 604 -18.03 -5.02 14.10
N ASP A 605 -17.99 -4.99 15.43
CA ASP A 605 -19.15 -4.66 16.25
C ASP A 605 -19.15 -3.18 16.70
N ALA A 606 -20.24 -2.77 17.34
CA ALA A 606 -20.41 -1.39 17.83
C ALA A 606 -19.36 -0.96 18.88
N ARG A 607 -18.69 -1.90 19.57
CA ARG A 607 -17.71 -1.60 20.62
C ARG A 607 -16.41 -1.08 20.03
N ILE A 608 -15.97 -1.68 18.92
CA ILE A 608 -14.70 -1.33 18.29
C ILE A 608 -14.85 -0.47 17.03
N SER A 609 -16.05 -0.36 16.46
CA SER A 609 -16.33 0.35 15.19
C SER A 609 -15.65 1.71 15.05
N ASP A 610 -15.74 2.58 16.06
CA ASP A 610 -15.15 3.93 15.98
C ASP A 610 -13.61 3.90 15.90
N LYS A 611 -12.97 3.01 16.69
CA LYS A 611 -11.50 2.84 16.69
C LYS A 611 -11.02 2.07 15.48
N PHE A 612 -11.77 1.03 15.09
CA PHE A 612 -11.49 0.22 13.91
C PHE A 612 -11.55 1.09 12.66
N GLY A 613 -12.63 1.82 12.41
CA GLY A 613 -12.74 2.72 11.26
C GLY A 613 -11.62 3.78 11.21
N LYS A 614 -11.21 4.31 12.37
CA LYS A 614 -10.07 5.23 12.49
C LYS A 614 -8.75 4.63 12.00
N ASN A 615 -8.49 3.36 12.29
CA ASN A 615 -7.24 2.68 11.95
C ASN A 615 -7.33 1.93 10.60
N TRP A 616 -8.51 1.49 10.19
CA TRP A 616 -8.69 0.68 9.00
C TRP A 616 -8.59 1.49 7.70
N GLY A 617 -9.08 2.74 7.74
CA GLY A 617 -9.08 3.65 6.60
C GLY A 617 -10.04 3.23 5.48
N ASP A 618 -9.83 3.79 4.29
CA ASP A 618 -10.64 3.48 3.09
C ASP A 618 -10.11 2.22 2.38
N PHE A 619 -10.60 1.05 2.82
CA PHE A 619 -10.22 -0.24 2.26
C PHE A 619 -10.70 -0.45 0.82
N VAL A 620 -11.86 0.12 0.48
CA VAL A 620 -12.41 0.10 -0.89
C VAL A 620 -11.47 0.83 -1.83
N ARG A 621 -10.98 2.01 -1.47
CA ARG A 621 -10.02 2.75 -2.28
C ARG A 621 -8.69 2.02 -2.46
N THR A 622 -8.17 1.35 -1.42
CA THR A 622 -6.98 0.49 -1.60
C THR A 622 -7.26 -0.60 -2.63
N THR A 623 -8.43 -1.25 -2.57
CA THR A 623 -8.85 -2.29 -3.51
C THR A 623 -8.95 -1.76 -4.95
N GLU A 624 -9.53 -0.58 -5.14
CA GLU A 624 -9.62 0.10 -6.44
C GLU A 624 -8.23 0.44 -7.00
N ASN A 625 -7.32 0.93 -6.16
CA ASN A 625 -5.94 1.23 -6.56
C ASN A 625 -5.18 -0.04 -6.96
N ILE A 626 -5.34 -1.15 -6.22
CA ILE A 626 -4.77 -2.45 -6.60
C ILE A 626 -5.27 -2.85 -7.99
N LYS A 627 -6.59 -2.85 -8.21
CA LYS A 627 -7.18 -3.20 -9.51
C LYS A 627 -6.64 -2.33 -10.65
N THR A 628 -6.54 -1.01 -10.41
CA THR A 628 -6.04 -0.04 -11.38
C THR A 628 -4.58 -0.32 -11.75
N LEU A 629 -3.72 -0.55 -10.75
CA LEU A 629 -2.33 -0.89 -10.97
C LEU A 629 -2.18 -2.19 -11.78
N PHE A 630 -2.87 -3.27 -11.41
CA PHE A 630 -2.79 -4.54 -12.13
C PHE A 630 -3.32 -4.44 -13.58
N THR A 631 -4.35 -3.60 -13.81
CA THR A 631 -4.85 -3.31 -15.16
C THR A 631 -3.78 -2.62 -16.01
N ALA A 632 -3.18 -1.55 -15.49
CA ALA A 632 -2.14 -0.80 -16.18
C ALA A 632 -0.87 -1.65 -16.43
N LEU A 633 -0.47 -2.49 -15.47
CA LEU A 633 0.65 -3.42 -15.64
C LEU A 633 0.37 -4.50 -16.68
N THR A 634 -0.85 -5.01 -16.73
CA THR A 634 -1.25 -5.99 -17.75
C THR A 634 -1.21 -5.37 -19.15
N GLU A 635 -1.67 -4.13 -19.30
CA GLU A 635 -1.57 -3.41 -20.56
C GLU A 635 -0.10 -3.15 -20.95
N LEU A 636 0.73 -2.66 -20.02
CA LEU A 636 2.15 -2.41 -20.25
C LEU A 636 2.89 -3.68 -20.68
N ILE A 637 2.73 -4.77 -19.94
CA ILE A 637 3.40 -6.05 -20.24
C ILE A 637 2.78 -6.71 -21.48
N GLY A 638 1.50 -6.50 -21.75
CA GLY A 638 0.85 -6.97 -22.98
C GLY A 638 1.45 -6.39 -24.25
N LYS A 639 1.99 -5.15 -24.20
CA LYS A 639 2.65 -4.51 -25.36
C LYS A 639 3.96 -5.18 -25.77
N ILE A 640 4.63 -5.88 -24.85
CA ILE A 640 5.90 -6.59 -25.10
C ILE A 640 5.69 -8.09 -25.35
N ASP A 641 4.45 -8.55 -25.45
CA ASP A 641 4.15 -9.94 -25.79
C ASP A 641 4.39 -10.21 -27.28
N GLY A 642 4.93 -11.40 -27.60
CA GLY A 642 5.27 -11.80 -28.97
C GLY A 642 6.59 -11.28 -29.54
N SER A 643 7.36 -10.47 -28.82
CA SER A 643 8.62 -9.86 -29.30
C SER A 643 9.88 -10.66 -28.93
N GLU A 644 9.78 -11.98 -28.68
CA GLU A 644 10.88 -12.80 -28.17
C GLU A 644 12.10 -12.86 -29.12
N LYS A 645 11.84 -12.78 -30.44
CA LYS A 645 12.88 -12.78 -31.49
C LYS A 645 13.25 -11.38 -31.95
N SER A 646 12.62 -10.35 -31.39
CA SER A 646 12.81 -8.96 -31.80
C SER A 646 14.14 -8.41 -31.32
N LYS A 647 14.71 -7.48 -32.10
CA LYS A 647 15.89 -6.74 -31.69
C LYS A 647 15.53 -5.69 -30.65
N ILE A 648 16.52 -5.12 -29.97
CA ILE A 648 16.25 -4.13 -28.92
C ILE A 648 15.60 -2.84 -29.48
N GLU A 649 15.87 -2.51 -30.74
CA GLU A 649 15.24 -1.40 -31.49
C GLU A 649 13.73 -1.61 -31.64
N ASP A 650 13.33 -2.82 -32.02
CA ASP A 650 11.94 -3.20 -32.21
C ASP A 650 11.18 -3.08 -30.89
N VAL A 651 11.83 -3.45 -29.77
CA VAL A 651 11.28 -3.33 -28.41
C VAL A 651 11.07 -1.86 -28.02
N GLY A 652 11.94 -0.94 -28.45
CA GLY A 652 11.79 0.49 -28.16
C GLY A 652 10.51 1.11 -28.71
N SER A 653 10.10 0.69 -29.92
CA SER A 653 8.87 1.17 -30.56
C SER A 653 7.58 0.80 -29.81
N LEU A 654 7.65 -0.21 -28.93
CA LEU A 654 6.52 -0.69 -28.14
C LEU A 654 6.21 0.24 -26.95
N PHE A 655 7.12 1.15 -26.60
CA PHE A 655 6.94 2.11 -25.51
C PHE A 655 6.24 3.40 -25.96
N THR A 656 5.13 3.25 -26.68
CA THR A 656 4.26 4.34 -27.10
C THR A 656 2.92 4.25 -26.37
N ASN A 657 2.34 5.40 -26.02
CA ASN A 657 1.05 5.49 -25.29
C ASN A 657 1.02 4.64 -24.00
N ILE A 658 2.05 4.73 -23.17
CA ILE A 658 2.16 3.93 -21.93
C ILE A 658 1.02 4.31 -20.95
N PRO A 659 0.32 3.32 -20.36
CA PRO A 659 -0.70 3.61 -19.35
C PRO A 659 -0.09 4.28 -18.12
N ASN A 660 -0.86 5.12 -17.45
CA ASN A 660 -0.42 5.74 -16.20
C ASN A 660 -0.36 4.68 -15.09
N LEU A 661 0.83 4.49 -14.51
CA LEU A 661 1.02 3.62 -13.37
C LEU A 661 0.70 4.38 -12.07
N VAL A 662 -0.16 3.78 -11.24
CA VAL A 662 -0.57 4.35 -9.94
C VAL A 662 0.23 3.73 -8.80
N ASP A 663 0.29 4.45 -7.69
CA ASP A 663 0.85 3.92 -6.45
C ASP A 663 -0.24 3.23 -5.62
N VAL A 664 0.12 2.14 -4.96
CA VAL A 664 -0.74 1.51 -3.96
C VAL A 664 -0.16 1.77 -2.57
N ASP A 665 -1.03 2.13 -1.64
CA ASP A 665 -0.74 2.15 -0.21
C ASP A 665 -1.64 1.13 0.48
N LEU A 666 -1.00 0.15 1.12
CA LEU A 666 -1.68 -0.90 1.86
C LEU A 666 -2.06 -0.46 3.28
N LEU A 667 -1.67 0.74 3.71
CA LEU A 667 -1.92 1.26 5.06
C LEU A 667 -1.51 0.24 6.14
N THR A 668 -0.34 -0.40 5.94
CA THR A 668 0.12 -1.55 6.72
C THR A 668 0.07 -1.30 8.22
N ASP A 669 0.71 -0.22 8.70
CA ASP A 669 0.75 0.11 10.12
C ASP A 669 -0.66 0.29 10.69
N ASN A 670 -1.50 1.08 10.02
CA ASN A 670 -2.84 1.37 10.51
C ASN A 670 -3.73 0.11 10.55
N ARG A 671 -3.64 -0.77 9.53
CA ARG A 671 -4.45 -1.99 9.48
C ARG A 671 -3.97 -3.06 10.45
N LEU A 672 -2.67 -3.15 10.73
CA LEU A 672 -2.17 -3.97 11.83
C LEU A 672 -2.77 -3.49 13.16
N ASN A 673 -2.75 -2.18 13.43
CA ASN A 673 -3.33 -1.61 14.64
C ASN A 673 -4.86 -1.80 14.71
N ALA A 674 -5.56 -1.80 13.57
CA ALA A 674 -6.99 -2.06 13.52
C ALA A 674 -7.32 -3.53 13.89
N VAL A 675 -6.53 -4.48 13.41
CA VAL A 675 -6.70 -5.91 13.67
C VAL A 675 -6.36 -6.26 15.13
N GLU A 676 -5.44 -5.53 15.76
CA GLU A 676 -5.13 -5.70 17.18
C GLU A 676 -6.30 -5.34 18.11
N LEU A 677 -7.27 -4.55 17.65
CA LEU A 677 -8.46 -4.21 18.43
C LEU A 677 -9.36 -5.43 18.73
N PHE A 678 -9.16 -6.54 18.03
CA PHE A 678 -9.93 -7.78 18.21
C PHE A 678 -9.36 -8.70 19.31
N VAL A 679 -8.28 -8.31 20.00
CA VAL A 679 -7.58 -9.08 21.06
C VAL A 679 -8.03 -8.55 22.45
N LYS A 680 -8.44 -9.29 23.49
CA LYS A 680 -8.43 -10.71 23.92
C LYS A 680 -9.65 -10.91 24.84
N ASP A 681 -10.54 -11.87 24.53
CA ASP A 681 -11.47 -12.62 25.42
C ASP A 681 -12.76 -13.08 24.70
N GLU A 682 -13.04 -12.61 23.48
CA GLU A 682 -14.31 -12.93 22.79
C GLU A 682 -14.20 -13.37 21.31
N ALA A 683 -13.01 -13.38 20.72
CA ALA A 683 -12.86 -13.85 19.34
C ALA A 683 -12.94 -15.40 19.27
N THR A 684 -13.79 -15.92 18.39
CA THR A 684 -13.85 -17.35 18.07
C THR A 684 -12.56 -17.82 17.38
N PRO A 685 -12.21 -19.13 17.45
CA PRO A 685 -11.04 -19.67 16.75
C PRO A 685 -11.02 -19.35 15.25
N GLU A 686 -12.19 -19.34 14.61
CA GLU A 686 -12.34 -19.00 13.19
C GLU A 686 -12.02 -17.53 12.92
N GLN A 687 -12.48 -16.62 13.80
CA GLN A 687 -12.15 -15.20 13.72
C GLN A 687 -10.66 -14.97 13.95
N THR A 688 -10.06 -15.62 14.95
CA THR A 688 -8.62 -15.52 15.19
C THR A 688 -7.82 -15.96 13.96
N LYS A 689 -8.19 -17.09 13.35
CA LYS A 689 -7.54 -17.57 12.13
C LYS A 689 -7.65 -16.57 10.97
N LEU A 690 -8.83 -15.98 10.76
CA LEU A 690 -9.03 -14.96 9.73
C LEU A 690 -8.15 -13.71 9.96
N LEU A 691 -8.07 -13.24 11.21
CA LEU A 691 -7.24 -12.09 11.57
C LEU A 691 -5.75 -12.40 11.34
N ASP A 692 -5.29 -13.59 11.72
CA ASP A 692 -3.92 -14.06 11.48
C ASP A 692 -3.60 -14.18 9.98
N ASP A 693 -4.51 -14.77 9.20
CA ASP A 693 -4.36 -14.92 7.75
C ASP A 693 -4.33 -13.56 7.04
N PHE A 694 -5.15 -12.60 7.49
CA PHE A 694 -5.11 -11.23 6.99
C PHE A 694 -3.78 -10.53 7.33
N GLN A 695 -3.34 -10.58 8.59
CA GLN A 695 -2.08 -9.97 9.03
C GLN A 695 -0.90 -10.53 8.24
N LYS A 696 -0.85 -11.86 8.10
CA LYS A 696 0.19 -12.53 7.32
C LYS A 696 0.21 -12.06 5.88
N SER A 697 -0.95 -11.99 5.24
CA SER A 697 -1.08 -11.53 3.85
C SER A 697 -0.65 -10.06 3.70
N LEU A 698 -1.12 -9.19 4.60
CA LEU A 698 -0.75 -7.77 4.61
C LEU A 698 0.76 -7.59 4.76
N LEU A 699 1.39 -8.32 5.68
CA LEU A 699 2.83 -8.26 5.92
C LEU A 699 3.64 -8.75 4.70
N GLU A 700 3.26 -9.89 4.11
CA GLU A 700 3.94 -10.39 2.91
C GLU A 700 3.80 -9.44 1.71
N LEU A 701 2.63 -8.87 1.50
CA LEU A 701 2.41 -7.90 0.42
C LEU A 701 3.10 -6.56 0.68
N SER A 702 3.25 -6.15 1.94
CA SER A 702 3.94 -4.92 2.31
C SER A 702 5.45 -4.94 1.98
N LYS A 703 6.02 -6.13 1.77
CA LYS A 703 7.41 -6.33 1.31
C LYS A 703 7.58 -6.13 -0.20
N LEU A 704 6.52 -5.82 -0.93
CA LEU A 704 6.58 -5.55 -2.37
C LEU A 704 6.72 -4.04 -2.65
N ASN A 705 7.42 -3.71 -3.75
CA ASN A 705 7.46 -2.34 -4.23
C ASN A 705 6.18 -1.98 -4.98
N LEU A 706 5.33 -1.16 -4.36
CA LEU A 706 4.05 -0.73 -4.91
C LEU A 706 4.02 0.74 -5.36
N LYS A 707 5.19 1.40 -5.40
CA LYS A 707 5.33 2.80 -5.84
C LYS A 707 5.85 2.86 -7.27
N PHE A 708 4.95 2.72 -8.24
CA PHE A 708 5.27 2.66 -9.66
C PHE A 708 5.27 4.02 -10.36
N SER A 709 4.56 5.02 -9.82
CA SER A 709 4.39 6.35 -10.43
C SER A 709 5.74 7.01 -10.77
N ARG A 710 6.75 6.79 -9.93
CA ARG A 710 8.12 7.29 -10.10
C ARG A 710 8.81 6.83 -11.39
N PHE A 711 8.40 5.71 -11.98
CA PHE A 711 8.99 5.20 -13.21
C PHE A 711 8.34 5.76 -14.48
N GLN A 712 7.22 6.49 -14.36
CA GLN A 712 6.43 6.94 -15.50
C GLN A 712 7.24 7.78 -16.49
N LYS A 713 8.08 8.69 -16.00
CA LYS A 713 8.92 9.54 -16.84
C LYS A 713 9.86 8.70 -17.70
N SER A 714 10.53 7.74 -17.09
CA SER A 714 11.50 6.88 -17.77
C SER A 714 10.84 5.94 -18.76
N LEU A 715 9.69 5.37 -18.39
CA LEU A 715 8.84 4.57 -19.29
C LEU A 715 8.44 5.35 -20.54
N ASN A 716 7.99 6.60 -20.38
CA ASN A 716 7.59 7.47 -21.50
C ASN A 716 8.78 7.84 -22.40
N SER A 717 9.99 7.92 -21.87
CA SER A 717 11.22 8.23 -22.64
C SER A 717 11.94 7.00 -23.19
N MET A 718 11.46 5.78 -22.92
CA MET A 718 12.22 4.55 -23.17
C MET A 718 12.59 4.35 -24.64
N SER A 719 11.69 4.71 -25.56
CA SER A 719 11.97 4.69 -27.00
C SER A 719 13.19 5.52 -27.36
N ASP A 720 13.27 6.76 -26.87
CA ASP A 720 14.40 7.66 -27.10
C ASP A 720 15.67 7.15 -26.42
N THR A 721 15.54 6.56 -25.23
CA THR A 721 16.67 5.97 -24.50
C THR A 721 17.26 4.79 -25.26
N ILE A 722 16.43 3.89 -25.81
CA ILE A 722 16.88 2.77 -26.65
C ILE A 722 17.54 3.29 -27.93
N ASN A 723 16.96 4.27 -28.61
CA ASN A 723 17.53 4.85 -29.83
C ASN A 723 18.92 5.45 -29.57
N LYS A 724 19.09 6.18 -28.45
CA LYS A 724 20.39 6.71 -28.03
C LYS A 724 21.40 5.60 -27.74
N LEU A 725 20.98 4.57 -27.00
CA LEU A 725 21.82 3.40 -26.70
C LEU A 725 22.30 2.72 -27.99
N MET A 726 21.43 2.54 -28.97
CA MET A 726 21.76 1.90 -30.24
C MET A 726 22.64 2.78 -31.15
N GLY A 727 22.41 4.09 -31.17
CA GLY A 727 23.31 5.04 -31.82
C GLY A 727 24.73 4.97 -31.24
N MET A 728 24.84 4.88 -29.91
CA MET A 728 26.12 4.69 -29.22
C MET A 728 26.76 3.35 -29.60
N MET A 729 26.02 2.24 -29.57
CA MET A 729 26.56 0.90 -29.86
C MET A 729 27.00 0.71 -31.32
N SER A 730 26.39 1.42 -32.27
CA SER A 730 26.66 1.30 -33.71
C SER A 730 27.89 2.10 -34.19
N GLY A 731 28.58 2.81 -33.28
CA GLY A 731 29.77 3.59 -33.63
C GLY A 731 29.48 4.88 -34.41
N ILE A 732 28.19 5.26 -34.53
CA ILE A 732 27.76 6.52 -35.14
C ILE A 732 27.89 7.62 -34.09
N SER A 733 29.14 7.90 -33.69
CA SER A 733 29.48 9.10 -32.94
C SER A 733 29.55 10.27 -33.93
N SER A 734 28.84 11.36 -33.61
CA SER A 734 28.71 12.62 -34.35
C SER A 734 27.66 12.67 -35.46
N GLN A 735 26.38 12.87 -35.09
CA GLN A 735 25.45 13.84 -35.70
C GLN A 735 24.05 13.66 -35.08
N VAL A 736 23.87 14.10 -33.83
CA VAL A 736 22.56 14.58 -33.39
C VAL A 736 22.81 15.96 -32.82
N SER A 737 23.02 16.91 -33.73
CA SER A 737 22.82 18.32 -33.45
C SER A 737 21.37 18.50 -33.01
N ALA A 738 21.19 19.31 -31.97
CA ALA A 738 19.89 19.74 -31.48
C ALA A 738 19.01 20.21 -32.65
N ILE A 739 17.97 19.45 -32.98
CA ILE A 739 16.78 20.04 -33.58
C ILE A 739 16.04 20.67 -32.41
N THR A 740 16.41 21.90 -32.13
CA THR A 740 15.56 22.85 -31.43
C THR A 740 14.23 22.85 -32.18
N ILE A 741 13.18 22.27 -31.59
CA ILE A 741 11.82 22.65 -31.96
C ILE A 741 11.75 24.12 -31.58
N GLY A 742 11.87 24.99 -32.57
CA GLY A 742 11.65 26.42 -32.41
C GLY A 742 10.25 26.58 -31.83
N ALA A 743 10.19 26.96 -30.56
CA ALA A 743 9.06 27.70 -30.06
C ALA A 743 8.94 28.93 -30.97
N VAL A 744 7.89 28.97 -31.77
CA VAL A 744 7.42 30.20 -32.41
C VAL A 744 7.06 31.12 -31.25
N VAL A 745 7.99 32.00 -30.91
CA VAL A 745 7.71 33.23 -30.18
C VAL A 745 6.99 34.12 -31.18
N GLU A 746 5.66 34.13 -31.13
CA GLU A 746 4.90 35.28 -31.58
C GLU A 746 5.05 36.35 -30.50
N SER A 747 5.97 37.28 -30.73
CA SER A 747 5.98 38.58 -30.05
C SER A 747 5.46 39.65 -31.01
N GLU A 748 4.38 40.29 -30.54
CA GLU A 748 3.96 41.68 -30.75
C GLU A 748 3.06 42.05 -31.92
N GLY A 749 1.96 42.73 -31.58
CA GLY A 749 1.09 43.43 -32.51
C GLY A 749 -0.20 44.02 -31.94
N SER A 750 -0.08 44.89 -30.93
CA SER A 750 -0.82 46.17 -30.83
C SER A 750 -2.34 46.24 -31.14
N SER A 751 -3.18 46.27 -30.10
CA SER A 751 -4.23 47.29 -29.84
C SER A 751 -5.04 46.94 -28.60
#